data_AF-A0A930VSY6-F1
#
_entry.id   AF-A0A930VSY6-F1
#
_cell.length_a   1.000
_cell.length_b   1.000
_cell.length_c   1.000
_cell.angle_alpha   90.00
_cell.angle_beta   90.00
_cell.angle_gamma   90.00
#
_symmetry.space_group_name_H-M   'P 1'
#
loop_
_entity.id
_entity.type
_entity.pdbx_description
1 polymer ?
#
loop_
_entity_poly.entity_id
_entity_poly.type
_entity_poly.pdbx_seq_one_letter_code
_entity_poly.pdbx_strand_id
1 'polypeptide(L)'
;MSSDARTAIEQTVATWPAAARERVLGTLDRMGPDPLLDTPPEPTDADVERGRAAAQTIRAASDADAPGADPELLMVLSPDEAAELVAAIATSGDARMLMTVVRVTDPRRFPVGQLLRVAATQPPGAEAREALVRAAALTSMTRLERGIADLTAAADADVADLVAEVADARAQLAAGPPYRWWRESEMSMAEPPSDGQEPVGDEELPEPAPPLDPTPGGEPVLRGDDDAKSYPRLDVESRTDRPDVVVVDQPFTVTVGLQARRSRETQDTGAVSLPTDSNVTLQATLLFDPESIEVVSGADGATPTSRADLSVTPLARFPEARFDCVAKYGENLAAERRIGLQLMLGGEVVAVAWRTVVAADSADRVADAVAPQPPGRLLGLASLVGGQPPDLAVSVMRSDVGADSYVWSAYTSMDAVSVPDLPSTTRLEKADADAFATEIRRMFLERDAGSPLGRWLELAGRARRVGEAIPEGIREAIAATVQHSGSTAPAILLLTEEVDVPWELAWFDELASVVPDAEKTAPFLGAHAAISRWPLSDDERPDPTPAPAVVVSGAAVLTADYTGVPTFPVLESALAEAAEVSGLFEPRAVEVVPELASVIALFKGDPPSKLVHAAVHGKFDNEGNQQGIVLLEKSPAGGAVGRYLTPTMLENGRLDGPFVFLNACQVGSDEQVLGNYGGFATTLVKVGAAAVVAPLWNVRDTVAAEFARRFYANAWGTATSGGNVSVAEAVRQLRALYTQDAVSGGDQTADPTVISYQVLGHPRLRLNHEN
;
A
#
# COMPACT_ATOMS: atom_id res chain seq x y z
N MET A 1 23.53 -13.83 25.74
CA MET A 1 22.80 -15.10 25.79
C MET A 1 21.34 -14.91 26.09
N SER A 2 20.52 -15.20 25.08
CA SER A 2 19.06 -15.26 25.23
C SER A 2 18.67 -16.34 26.24
N SER A 3 17.60 -16.09 27.00
CA SER A 3 17.06 -17.03 28.01
C SER A 3 16.79 -18.42 27.42
N ASP A 4 16.28 -18.48 26.19
CA ASP A 4 15.85 -19.73 25.55
C ASP A 4 17.02 -20.56 25.02
N ALA A 5 18.02 -19.94 24.39
CA ALA A 5 19.22 -20.66 23.94
C ALA A 5 20.06 -21.17 25.11
N ARG A 6 20.16 -20.38 26.20
CA ARG A 6 20.78 -20.81 27.45
C ARG A 6 20.07 -22.04 28.01
N THR A 7 18.74 -21.98 28.11
CA THR A 7 17.92 -23.07 28.63
C THR A 7 18.06 -24.34 27.78
N ALA A 8 18.07 -24.23 26.46
CA ALA A 8 18.26 -25.36 25.55
C ALA A 8 19.65 -26.02 25.69
N ILE A 9 20.71 -25.21 25.78
CA ILE A 9 22.08 -25.71 25.99
C ILE A 9 22.16 -26.38 27.37
N GLU A 10 21.71 -25.72 28.43
CA GLU A 10 21.73 -26.25 29.81
C GLU A 10 20.99 -27.59 29.95
N GLN A 11 19.84 -27.73 29.29
CA GLN A 11 19.08 -28.98 29.24
C GLN A 11 19.84 -30.08 28.48
N THR A 12 20.51 -29.73 27.39
CA THR A 12 21.23 -30.68 26.53
C THR A 12 22.51 -31.18 27.19
N VAL A 13 23.30 -30.28 27.78
CA VAL A 13 24.55 -30.62 28.47
C VAL A 13 24.33 -31.16 29.89
N ALA A 14 23.08 -31.22 30.37
CA ALA A 14 22.73 -31.79 31.68
C ALA A 14 23.17 -33.25 31.83
N THR A 15 23.24 -33.99 30.71
CA THR A 15 23.63 -35.40 30.65
C THR A 15 25.13 -35.62 30.42
N TRP A 16 25.90 -34.55 30.20
CA TRP A 16 27.35 -34.61 29.93
C TRP A 16 28.18 -34.80 31.22
N PRO A 17 29.45 -35.26 31.10
CA PRO A 17 30.37 -35.25 32.23
C PRO A 17 30.47 -33.84 32.85
N ALA A 18 30.43 -33.75 34.19
CA ALA A 18 30.38 -32.48 34.91
C ALA A 18 31.48 -31.49 34.49
N ALA A 19 32.70 -31.98 34.27
CA ALA A 19 33.83 -31.16 33.81
C ALA A 19 33.64 -30.57 32.40
N ALA A 20 32.98 -31.29 31.48
CA ALA A 20 32.69 -30.80 30.13
C ALA A 20 31.51 -29.81 30.16
N ARG A 21 30.49 -30.09 30.97
CA ARG A 21 29.33 -29.20 31.19
C ARG A 21 29.75 -27.85 31.75
N GLU A 22 30.52 -27.85 32.83
CA GLU A 22 31.00 -26.63 33.49
C GLU A 22 31.89 -25.81 32.55
N ARG A 23 32.72 -26.48 31.73
CA ARG A 23 33.56 -25.82 30.74
C ARG A 23 32.74 -25.11 29.66
N VAL A 24 31.74 -25.77 29.06
CA VAL A 24 30.89 -25.15 28.03
C VAL A 24 30.10 -23.97 28.58
N LEU A 25 29.43 -24.13 29.72
CA LEU A 25 28.63 -23.06 30.32
C LEU A 25 29.51 -21.87 30.75
N GLY A 26 30.66 -22.15 31.38
CA GLY A 26 31.62 -21.11 31.77
C GLY A 26 32.31 -20.42 30.60
N THR A 27 32.39 -21.06 29.43
CA THR A 27 32.88 -20.45 28.19
C THR A 27 31.82 -19.55 27.56
N LEU A 28 30.55 -19.99 27.53
CA LEU A 28 29.43 -19.18 27.01
C LEU A 28 29.21 -17.90 27.84
N ASP A 29 29.37 -17.98 29.16
CA ASP A 29 29.27 -16.81 30.05
C ASP A 29 30.40 -15.79 29.84
N ARG A 30 31.50 -16.18 29.19
CA ARG A 30 32.67 -15.33 28.90
C ARG A 30 32.81 -14.96 27.43
N MET A 31 31.86 -15.34 26.57
CA MET A 31 31.91 -14.99 25.15
C MET A 31 31.77 -13.47 24.97
N GLY A 32 32.75 -12.88 24.27
CA GLY A 32 32.81 -11.45 24.01
C GLY A 32 31.72 -10.92 23.06
N PRO A 33 31.65 -9.59 22.89
CA PRO A 33 30.68 -8.93 22.02
C PRO A 33 30.84 -9.32 20.54
N ASP A 34 29.88 -8.93 19.70
CA ASP A 34 29.97 -9.13 18.24
C ASP A 34 31.23 -8.47 17.66
N PRO A 35 32.05 -9.19 16.87
CA PRO A 35 33.15 -8.59 16.14
C PRO A 35 32.64 -7.54 15.14
N LEU A 36 33.39 -6.44 15.00
CA LEU A 36 33.09 -5.44 13.98
C LEU A 36 33.46 -5.98 12.59
N LEU A 37 32.56 -5.81 11.62
CA LEU A 37 32.74 -6.20 10.22
C LEU A 37 32.88 -4.93 9.36
N ASP A 38 33.88 -4.87 8.49
CA ASP A 38 34.03 -3.76 7.55
C ASP A 38 33.02 -3.86 6.40
N THR A 39 32.69 -2.76 5.74
CA THR A 39 31.75 -2.77 4.60
C THR A 39 32.53 -2.90 3.29
N PRO A 40 32.21 -3.86 2.40
CA PRO A 40 32.87 -3.97 1.11
C PRO A 40 32.50 -2.77 0.21
N PRO A 41 33.33 -2.44 -0.80
CA PRO A 41 32.93 -1.50 -1.84
C PRO A 41 31.70 -2.02 -2.60
N GLU A 42 30.82 -1.11 -3.04
CA GLU A 42 29.62 -1.47 -3.80
C GLU A 42 29.99 -2.14 -5.14
N PRO A 43 29.53 -3.39 -5.38
CA PRO A 43 29.77 -4.08 -6.63
C PRO A 43 28.85 -3.56 -7.74
N THR A 44 29.28 -3.68 -9.00
CA THR A 44 28.37 -3.43 -10.14
C THR A 44 27.47 -4.63 -10.39
N ASP A 45 26.35 -4.45 -11.10
CA ASP A 45 25.46 -5.56 -11.48
C ASP A 45 26.21 -6.67 -12.25
N ALA A 46 27.19 -6.28 -13.07
CA ALA A 46 28.05 -7.22 -13.80
C ALA A 46 29.00 -8.01 -12.89
N ASP A 47 29.39 -7.45 -11.74
CA ASP A 47 30.17 -8.18 -10.74
C ASP A 47 29.28 -9.18 -10.01
N VAL A 48 28.08 -8.77 -9.60
CA VAL A 48 27.08 -9.62 -8.92
C VAL A 48 26.73 -10.84 -9.78
N GLU A 49 26.45 -10.64 -11.07
CA GLU A 49 26.14 -11.75 -11.98
C GLU A 49 27.33 -12.72 -12.17
N ARG A 50 28.56 -12.22 -12.21
CA ARG A 50 29.77 -13.07 -12.25
C ARG A 50 29.95 -13.85 -10.95
N GLY A 51 29.67 -13.23 -9.80
CA GLY A 51 29.73 -13.89 -8.49
C GLY A 51 28.69 -15.02 -8.36
N ARG A 52 27.46 -14.79 -8.82
CA ARG A 52 26.40 -15.82 -8.85
C ARG A 52 26.77 -16.99 -9.76
N ALA A 53 27.32 -16.71 -10.94
CA ALA A 53 27.78 -17.75 -11.86
C ALA A 53 28.92 -18.61 -11.27
N ALA A 54 29.87 -17.98 -10.57
CA ALA A 54 30.93 -18.69 -9.85
C ALA A 54 30.36 -19.55 -8.72
N ALA A 55 29.42 -19.02 -7.93
CA ALA A 55 28.75 -19.76 -6.86
C ALA A 55 27.99 -20.99 -7.39
N GLN A 56 27.29 -20.86 -8.52
CA GLN A 56 26.61 -21.99 -9.17
C GLN A 56 27.60 -23.06 -9.64
N THR A 57 28.75 -22.65 -10.19
CA THR A 57 29.79 -23.57 -10.64
C THR A 57 30.41 -24.33 -9.47
N ILE A 58 30.69 -23.65 -8.36
CA ILE A 58 31.18 -24.22 -7.10
C ILE A 58 30.19 -25.23 -6.51
N ARG A 59 28.88 -24.91 -6.52
CA ARG A 59 27.81 -25.83 -6.08
C ARG A 59 27.74 -27.09 -6.95
N ALA A 60 27.97 -26.97 -8.26
CA ALA A 60 27.82 -28.08 -9.21
C ALA A 60 29.06 -28.97 -9.32
N ALA A 61 30.27 -28.39 -9.29
CA ALA A 61 31.51 -29.11 -9.56
C ALA A 61 32.05 -29.90 -8.36
N SER A 62 31.65 -29.52 -7.12
CA SER A 62 32.26 -30.01 -5.88
C SER A 62 33.80 -29.87 -5.86
N ASP A 63 34.35 -28.95 -6.65
CA ASP A 63 35.79 -28.69 -6.80
C ASP A 63 36.02 -27.19 -7.01
N ALA A 64 36.89 -26.60 -6.17
CA ALA A 64 37.26 -25.19 -6.21
C ALA A 64 38.16 -24.86 -7.42
N ASP A 65 38.80 -25.87 -8.02
CA ASP A 65 39.75 -25.69 -9.11
C ASP A 65 39.09 -25.86 -10.51
N ALA A 66 37.75 -25.97 -10.56
CA ALA A 66 37.00 -26.10 -11.80
C ALA A 66 36.99 -24.79 -12.63
N PRO A 67 37.02 -24.86 -13.98
CA PRO A 67 36.99 -23.66 -14.82
C PRO A 67 35.71 -22.84 -14.56
N GLY A 68 35.87 -21.60 -14.08
CA GLY A 68 34.75 -20.72 -13.71
C GLY A 68 34.35 -20.75 -12.23
N ALA A 69 35.00 -21.58 -11.40
CA ALA A 69 34.82 -21.65 -9.95
C ALA A 69 35.72 -20.65 -9.19
N ASP A 70 35.96 -19.46 -9.75
CA ASP A 70 36.87 -18.47 -9.15
C ASP A 70 36.32 -17.95 -7.81
N PRO A 71 36.94 -18.29 -6.66
CA PRO A 71 36.42 -17.93 -5.35
C PRO A 71 36.48 -16.42 -5.07
N GLU A 72 37.37 -15.67 -5.74
CA GLU A 72 37.45 -14.21 -5.55
C GLU A 72 36.19 -13.49 -6.04
N LEU A 73 35.48 -14.08 -7.01
CA LEU A 73 34.21 -13.56 -7.49
C LEU A 73 33.07 -13.69 -6.46
N LEU A 74 33.25 -14.47 -5.39
CA LEU A 74 32.20 -14.68 -4.38
C LEU A 74 32.08 -13.51 -3.39
N MET A 75 33.02 -12.57 -3.38
CA MET A 75 33.02 -11.43 -2.44
C MET A 75 31.82 -10.49 -2.60
N VAL A 76 31.16 -10.54 -3.76
CA VAL A 76 29.99 -9.71 -4.12
C VAL A 76 28.65 -10.37 -3.80
N LEU A 77 28.66 -11.63 -3.35
CA LEU A 77 27.44 -12.31 -2.96
C LEU A 77 26.80 -11.60 -1.78
N SER A 78 25.47 -11.51 -1.81
CA SER A 78 24.71 -11.08 -0.63
C SER A 78 24.91 -12.04 0.54
N PRO A 79 24.68 -11.60 1.80
CA PRO A 79 24.79 -12.49 2.96
C PRO A 79 23.92 -13.74 2.87
N ASP A 80 22.76 -13.67 2.21
CA ASP A 80 21.87 -14.82 2.01
C ASP A 80 22.43 -15.82 0.99
N GLU A 81 22.91 -15.33 -0.16
CA GLU A 81 23.51 -16.19 -1.18
C GLU A 81 24.79 -16.87 -0.68
N ALA A 82 25.59 -16.15 0.12
CA ALA A 82 26.74 -16.68 0.83
C ALA A 82 26.33 -17.77 1.84
N ALA A 83 25.31 -17.53 2.66
CA ALA A 83 24.80 -18.50 3.62
C ALA A 83 24.28 -19.78 2.95
N GLU A 84 23.54 -19.67 1.85
CA GLU A 84 23.07 -20.81 1.06
C GLU A 84 24.23 -21.62 0.47
N LEU A 85 25.24 -20.94 -0.08
CA LEU A 85 26.42 -21.60 -0.64
C LEU A 85 27.18 -22.37 0.43
N VAL A 86 27.41 -21.75 1.59
CA VAL A 86 28.07 -22.39 2.74
C VAL A 86 27.25 -23.57 3.26
N ALA A 87 25.92 -23.46 3.35
CA ALA A 87 25.06 -24.57 3.77
C ALA A 87 25.13 -25.78 2.81
N ALA A 88 25.13 -25.51 1.51
CA ALA A 88 25.23 -26.55 0.48
C ALA A 88 26.56 -27.32 0.57
N ILE A 89 27.68 -26.62 0.74
CA ILE A 89 29.00 -27.26 0.86
C ILE A 89 29.16 -27.94 2.23
N ALA A 90 28.64 -27.35 3.31
CA ALA A 90 28.66 -28.00 4.63
C ALA A 90 27.91 -29.33 4.65
N THR A 91 26.87 -29.48 3.82
CA THR A 91 26.13 -30.73 3.65
C THR A 91 26.97 -31.82 2.96
N SER A 92 27.90 -31.47 2.07
CA SER A 92 28.81 -32.44 1.44
C SER A 92 29.98 -32.85 2.35
N GLY A 93 30.25 -32.08 3.41
CA GLY A 93 31.35 -32.31 4.35
C GLY A 93 32.73 -31.93 3.82
N ASP A 94 32.81 -31.22 2.69
CA ASP A 94 34.09 -30.78 2.10
C ASP A 94 34.68 -29.59 2.88
N ALA A 95 35.52 -29.89 3.86
CA ALA A 95 36.16 -28.90 4.71
C ALA A 95 37.14 -27.99 3.96
N ARG A 96 37.77 -28.45 2.86
CA ARG A 96 38.71 -27.64 2.08
C ARG A 96 37.95 -26.59 1.27
N MET A 97 36.87 -27.01 0.60
CA MET A 97 36.01 -26.11 -0.15
C MET A 97 35.30 -25.10 0.77
N LEU A 98 34.80 -25.57 1.92
CA LEU A 98 34.22 -24.67 2.93
C LEU A 98 35.22 -23.62 3.40
N MET A 99 36.45 -24.01 3.74
CA MET A 99 37.52 -23.08 4.12
C MET A 99 37.74 -22.00 3.06
N THR A 100 37.79 -22.37 1.79
CA THR A 100 37.95 -21.43 0.68
C THR A 100 36.79 -20.44 0.62
N VAL A 101 35.54 -20.93 0.66
CA VAL A 101 34.34 -20.09 0.52
C VAL A 101 34.14 -19.16 1.72
N VAL A 102 34.30 -19.64 2.96
CA VAL A 102 34.06 -18.80 4.15
C VAL A 102 35.07 -17.66 4.31
N ARG A 103 36.23 -17.73 3.65
CA ARG A 103 37.25 -16.67 3.68
C ARG A 103 36.92 -15.49 2.78
N VAL A 104 36.10 -15.71 1.74
CA VAL A 104 35.84 -14.74 0.66
C VAL A 104 34.36 -14.38 0.51
N THR A 105 33.53 -14.72 1.49
CA THR A 105 32.09 -14.43 1.50
C THR A 105 31.67 -13.77 2.82
N ASP A 106 30.56 -13.04 2.79
CA ASP A 106 30.07 -12.29 3.96
C ASP A 106 29.64 -13.25 5.09
N PRO A 107 30.22 -13.16 6.30
CA PRO A 107 29.97 -14.11 7.37
C PRO A 107 28.64 -13.90 8.11
N ARG A 108 27.93 -12.78 7.93
CA ARG A 108 26.81 -12.35 8.81
C ARG A 108 25.68 -13.37 8.94
N ARG A 109 25.43 -14.19 7.92
CA ARG A 109 24.32 -15.16 7.88
C ARG A 109 24.77 -16.62 7.80
N PHE A 110 26.04 -16.93 8.02
CA PHE A 110 26.54 -18.30 7.93
C PHE A 110 25.77 -19.31 8.83
N PRO A 111 25.57 -20.55 8.37
CA PRO A 111 24.91 -21.61 9.13
C PRO A 111 25.86 -22.20 10.19
N VAL A 112 26.00 -21.51 11.33
CA VAL A 112 26.98 -21.83 12.39
C VAL A 112 26.97 -23.29 12.82
N GLY A 113 25.80 -23.88 13.08
CA GLY A 113 25.71 -25.28 13.53
C GLY A 113 26.17 -26.31 12.47
N GLN A 114 26.09 -25.99 11.18
CA GLN A 114 26.62 -26.84 10.11
C GLN A 114 28.14 -26.66 9.96
N LEU A 115 28.62 -25.41 10.04
CA LEU A 115 30.05 -25.09 10.02
C LEU A 115 30.81 -25.78 11.15
N LEU A 116 30.30 -25.69 12.38
CA LEU A 116 30.94 -26.29 13.54
C LEU A 116 30.89 -27.82 13.51
N ARG A 117 29.87 -28.42 12.91
CA ARG A 117 29.85 -29.87 12.68
C ARG A 117 30.95 -30.33 11.74
N VAL A 118 31.21 -29.60 10.66
CA VAL A 118 32.34 -29.91 9.76
C VAL A 118 33.68 -29.61 10.43
N ALA A 119 33.78 -28.53 11.21
CA ALA A 119 34.98 -28.22 11.99
C ALA A 119 35.33 -29.33 13.01
N ALA A 120 34.32 -29.94 13.64
CA ALA A 120 34.49 -31.04 14.57
C ALA A 120 35.09 -32.30 13.92
N THR A 121 34.94 -32.51 12.61
CA THR A 121 35.56 -33.64 11.90
C THR A 121 37.03 -33.41 11.54
N GLN A 122 37.55 -32.19 11.76
CA GLN A 122 38.93 -31.81 11.45
C GLN A 122 39.80 -31.87 12.72
N PRO A 123 41.07 -32.28 12.62
CA PRO A 123 41.96 -32.33 13.77
C PRO A 123 42.25 -30.92 14.31
N PRO A 124 42.46 -30.75 15.63
CA PRO A 124 42.91 -29.49 16.22
C PRO A 124 44.17 -28.96 15.53
N GLY A 125 44.18 -27.67 15.20
CA GLY A 125 45.28 -27.02 14.47
C GLY A 125 45.28 -27.23 12.94
N ALA A 126 44.26 -27.89 12.38
CA ALA A 126 44.06 -27.91 10.93
C ALA A 126 43.60 -26.53 10.43
N GLU A 127 44.18 -26.07 9.32
CA GLU A 127 43.83 -24.76 8.73
C GLU A 127 42.33 -24.63 8.42
N ALA A 128 41.70 -25.72 7.96
CA ALA A 128 40.27 -25.75 7.72
C ALA A 128 39.46 -25.62 9.02
N ARG A 129 39.87 -26.26 10.12
CA ARG A 129 39.20 -26.11 11.42
C ARG A 129 39.26 -24.66 11.91
N GLU A 130 40.45 -24.06 11.85
CA GLU A 130 40.66 -22.68 12.29
C GLU A 130 39.84 -21.68 11.48
N ALA A 131 39.75 -21.87 10.16
CA ALA A 131 38.94 -21.02 9.29
C ALA A 131 37.44 -21.12 9.60
N LEU A 132 36.92 -22.33 9.83
CA LEU A 132 35.50 -22.55 10.16
C LEU A 132 35.14 -22.04 11.55
N VAL A 133 36.03 -22.22 12.53
CA VAL A 133 35.91 -21.64 13.88
C VAL A 133 35.86 -20.12 13.81
N ARG A 134 36.77 -19.50 13.04
CA ARG A 134 36.81 -18.05 12.83
C ARG A 134 35.55 -17.56 12.12
N ALA A 135 35.09 -18.26 11.09
CA ALA A 135 33.86 -17.94 10.36
C ALA A 135 32.62 -18.00 11.27
N ALA A 136 32.52 -18.99 12.14
CA ALA A 136 31.47 -19.07 13.15
C ALA A 136 31.56 -17.89 14.16
N ALA A 137 32.77 -17.56 14.61
CA ALA A 137 33.02 -16.49 15.58
C ALA A 137 32.66 -15.08 15.06
N LEU A 138 32.71 -14.87 13.73
CA LEU A 138 32.33 -13.61 13.05
C LEU A 138 30.82 -13.39 12.94
N THR A 139 30.00 -14.41 13.21
CA THR A 139 28.54 -14.30 13.18
C THR A 139 27.99 -13.58 14.42
N SER A 140 26.74 -13.13 14.37
CA SER A 140 26.09 -12.51 15.52
C SER A 140 25.98 -13.47 16.70
N MET A 141 25.98 -12.92 17.92
CA MET A 141 25.88 -13.68 19.16
C MET A 141 24.66 -14.62 19.16
N THR A 142 23.52 -14.16 18.65
CA THR A 142 22.29 -14.96 18.55
C THR A 142 22.45 -16.18 17.63
N ARG A 143 23.11 -16.02 16.48
CA ARG A 143 23.37 -17.13 15.55
C ARG A 143 24.40 -18.10 16.12
N LEU A 144 25.41 -17.58 16.82
CA LEU A 144 26.41 -18.37 17.49
C LEU A 144 25.80 -19.24 18.60
N GLU A 145 24.97 -18.64 19.44
CA GLU A 145 24.24 -19.32 20.52
C GLU A 145 23.34 -20.44 19.97
N ARG A 146 22.58 -20.16 18.90
CA ARG A 146 21.73 -21.17 18.24
C ARG A 146 22.55 -22.29 17.61
N GLY A 147 23.65 -21.95 16.93
CA GLY A 147 24.54 -22.95 16.31
C GLY A 147 25.26 -23.84 17.33
N ILE A 148 25.62 -23.31 18.50
CA ILE A 148 26.18 -24.09 19.61
C ILE A 148 25.10 -24.97 20.25
N ALA A 149 23.87 -24.49 20.40
CA ALA A 149 22.74 -25.32 20.83
C ALA A 149 22.52 -26.51 19.88
N ASP A 150 22.54 -26.28 18.57
CA ASP A 150 22.41 -27.34 17.55
C ASP A 150 23.57 -28.34 17.59
N LEU A 151 24.79 -27.86 17.81
CA LEU A 151 25.99 -28.70 17.92
C LEU A 151 25.97 -29.57 19.18
N THR A 152 25.59 -29.00 20.32
CA THR A 152 25.55 -29.70 21.61
C THR A 152 24.46 -30.78 21.63
N ALA A 153 23.39 -30.63 20.86
CA ALA A 153 22.34 -31.64 20.70
C ALA A 153 22.82 -32.93 20.01
N ALA A 154 23.93 -32.89 19.26
CA ALA A 154 24.49 -34.04 18.55
C ALA A 154 25.40 -34.96 19.40
N ALA A 155 25.68 -34.58 20.66
CA ALA A 155 26.41 -35.34 21.70
C ALA A 155 27.71 -36.04 21.24
N ASP A 156 28.80 -35.26 21.14
CA ASP A 156 30.16 -35.80 20.93
C ASP A 156 31.16 -35.18 21.94
N ALA A 157 32.15 -35.96 22.38
CA ALA A 157 33.00 -35.59 23.53
C ALA A 157 34.02 -34.46 23.24
N ASP A 158 34.20 -34.06 21.98
CA ASP A 158 35.11 -33.01 21.53
C ASP A 158 34.43 -31.63 21.31
N VAL A 159 33.12 -31.50 21.61
CA VAL A 159 32.37 -30.24 21.42
C VAL A 159 32.79 -29.16 22.42
N ALA A 160 33.19 -29.53 23.65
CA ALA A 160 33.57 -28.55 24.67
C ALA A 160 34.84 -27.77 24.30
N ASP A 161 35.80 -28.44 23.66
CA ASP A 161 37.04 -27.82 23.21
C ASP A 161 36.80 -26.96 21.95
N LEU A 162 35.91 -27.39 21.05
CA LEU A 162 35.52 -26.60 19.89
C LEU A 162 34.76 -25.31 20.29
N VAL A 163 33.88 -25.36 21.29
CA VAL A 163 33.19 -24.17 21.83
C VAL A 163 34.19 -23.20 22.49
N ALA A 164 35.24 -23.72 23.14
CA ALA A 164 36.33 -22.90 23.66
C ALA A 164 37.14 -22.22 22.55
N GLU A 165 37.49 -22.96 21.49
CA GLU A 165 38.17 -22.40 20.31
C GLU A 165 37.36 -21.25 19.66
N VAL A 166 36.03 -21.41 19.57
CA VAL A 166 35.13 -20.37 19.05
C VAL A 166 35.11 -19.13 19.94
N ALA A 167 35.05 -19.31 21.27
CA ALA A 167 35.08 -18.19 22.21
C ALA A 167 36.40 -17.42 22.15
N ASP A 168 37.52 -18.13 22.07
CA ASP A 168 38.86 -17.53 21.96
C ASP A 168 39.00 -16.76 20.63
N ALA A 169 38.59 -17.36 19.51
CA ALA A 169 38.60 -16.71 18.20
C ALA A 169 37.72 -15.44 18.19
N ARG A 170 36.54 -15.50 18.81
CA ARG A 170 35.64 -14.37 18.93
C ARG A 170 36.21 -13.25 19.78
N ALA A 171 36.80 -13.56 20.92
CA ALA A 171 37.45 -12.57 21.79
C ALA A 171 38.59 -11.86 21.05
N GLN A 172 39.40 -12.60 20.28
CA GLN A 172 40.46 -12.02 19.46
C GLN A 172 39.92 -11.11 18.35
N LEU A 173 38.85 -11.54 17.66
CA LEU A 173 38.21 -10.75 16.60
C LEU A 173 37.56 -9.48 17.15
N ALA A 174 36.90 -9.55 18.31
CA ALA A 174 36.27 -8.41 18.96
C ALA A 174 37.29 -7.40 19.50
N ALA A 175 38.48 -7.85 19.88
CA ALA A 175 39.59 -6.99 20.29
C ALA A 175 40.39 -6.40 19.11
N GLY A 176 40.21 -6.95 17.90
CA GLY A 176 40.90 -6.56 16.68
C GLY A 176 40.21 -5.43 15.91
N PRO A 177 40.82 -4.93 14.82
CA PRO A 177 40.17 -4.00 13.90
C PRO A 177 39.00 -4.68 13.16
N PRO A 178 38.09 -3.91 12.53
CA PRO A 178 36.99 -4.46 11.76
C PRO A 178 37.47 -5.52 10.75
N TYR A 179 36.87 -6.70 10.78
CA TYR A 179 37.25 -7.82 9.94
C TYR A 179 36.87 -7.55 8.48
N ARG A 180 37.82 -7.79 7.57
CA ARG A 180 37.69 -7.59 6.12
C ARG A 180 37.80 -8.94 5.41
N TRP A 181 36.68 -9.52 5.02
CA TRP A 181 36.66 -10.75 4.21
C TRP A 181 36.96 -10.51 2.73
N TRP A 182 36.92 -9.26 2.28
CA TRP A 182 37.05 -8.86 0.88
C TRP A 182 38.47 -8.37 0.50
N ARG A 183 39.48 -8.55 1.38
CA ARG A 183 40.90 -8.24 1.11
C ARG A 183 41.84 -9.27 1.74
N GLU A 184 42.90 -9.65 1.02
CA GLU A 184 44.00 -10.44 1.58
C GLU A 184 44.57 -9.75 2.82
N SER A 185 44.46 -10.41 3.97
CA SER A 185 44.85 -9.84 5.26
C SER A 185 46.26 -10.33 5.65
N GLU A 186 47.27 -9.46 5.49
CA GLU A 186 48.55 -9.57 6.22
C GLU A 186 48.37 -9.13 7.69
N MET A 187 48.53 -10.09 8.60
CA MET A 187 49.07 -10.09 9.99
C MET A 187 48.93 -8.86 10.93
N SER A 188 48.49 -9.10 12.18
CA SER A 188 49.36 -9.14 13.39
C SER A 188 48.53 -9.25 14.69
N MET A 189 48.86 -10.23 15.53
CA MET A 189 48.37 -10.39 16.90
C MET A 189 48.94 -9.29 17.82
N ALA A 190 48.13 -8.70 18.69
CA ALA A 190 48.57 -7.80 19.77
C ALA A 190 48.19 -8.38 21.14
N GLU A 191 49.12 -8.27 22.09
CA GLU A 191 49.07 -8.78 23.48
C GLU A 191 47.97 -8.12 24.34
N PRO A 192 47.52 -8.77 25.44
CA PRO A 192 46.41 -8.27 26.26
C PRO A 192 46.87 -7.24 27.30
N PRO A 193 46.06 -6.22 27.64
CA PRO A 193 46.26 -5.44 28.86
C PRO A 193 45.52 -6.04 30.07
N SER A 194 46.11 -5.75 31.23
CA SER A 194 45.85 -6.29 32.57
C SER A 194 44.66 -5.69 33.31
N ASP A 195 44.22 -6.44 34.32
CA ASP A 195 43.34 -6.10 35.46
C ASP A 195 43.22 -4.63 35.88
N GLY A 196 41.97 -4.25 36.20
CA GLY A 196 41.67 -3.31 37.28
C GLY A 196 40.55 -2.32 36.99
N GLN A 197 39.35 -2.53 37.56
CA GLN A 197 38.73 -1.64 38.55
C GLN A 197 37.28 -2.07 38.90
N GLU A 198 37.03 -2.08 40.21
CA GLU A 198 35.77 -2.36 40.91
C GLU A 198 34.70 -1.24 40.77
N PRO A 199 33.43 -1.51 41.12
CA PRO A 199 32.28 -0.65 40.83
C PRO A 199 31.98 0.40 41.92
N VAL A 200 31.32 1.48 41.52
CA VAL A 200 30.67 2.50 42.35
C VAL A 200 29.32 2.75 41.66
N GLY A 201 28.15 2.83 42.28
CA GLY A 201 27.66 2.85 43.65
C GLY A 201 26.20 3.35 43.55
N ASP A 202 25.29 2.74 44.30
CA ASP A 202 23.84 3.01 44.26
C ASP A 202 23.47 4.43 44.71
N GLU A 203 22.49 5.05 44.05
CA GLU A 203 21.66 6.11 44.63
C GLU A 203 20.17 5.90 44.30
N GLU A 204 19.38 5.75 45.37
CA GLU A 204 17.93 5.59 45.44
C GLU A 204 17.16 6.84 44.95
N LEU A 205 16.02 6.62 44.27
CA LEU A 205 14.97 7.62 44.06
C LEU A 205 13.67 7.18 44.77
N PRO A 206 12.87 8.11 45.33
CA PRO A 206 11.80 7.80 46.28
C PRO A 206 10.45 7.39 45.64
N GLU A 207 9.69 6.55 46.36
CA GLU A 207 8.38 5.99 45.98
C GLU A 207 7.24 7.04 45.82
N PRO A 208 6.28 6.82 44.89
CA PRO A 208 5.01 7.54 44.85
C PRO A 208 3.88 6.86 45.65
N ALA A 209 3.02 7.69 46.24
CA ALA A 209 1.88 7.32 47.10
C ALA A 209 0.68 6.66 46.37
N PRO A 210 -0.21 5.94 47.08
CA PRO A 210 -1.22 5.07 46.47
C PRO A 210 -2.49 5.80 46.00
N PRO A 211 -3.25 5.24 45.03
CA PRO A 211 -4.47 5.84 44.50
C PRO A 211 -5.70 5.61 45.39
N LEU A 212 -6.65 6.54 45.32
CA LEU A 212 -7.94 6.54 46.02
C LEU A 212 -9.03 5.77 45.24
N ASP A 213 -9.81 4.96 45.96
CA ASP A 213 -10.95 4.16 45.47
C ASP A 213 -12.12 4.99 44.92
N PRO A 214 -12.82 4.54 43.86
CA PRO A 214 -14.14 5.05 43.50
C PRO A 214 -15.27 4.26 44.18
N THR A 215 -16.18 4.99 44.81
CA THR A 215 -17.46 4.52 45.37
C THR A 215 -18.43 3.97 44.31
N PRO A 216 -19.27 2.97 44.64
CA PRO A 216 -20.22 2.35 43.71
C PRO A 216 -21.54 3.15 43.63
N GLY A 217 -22.01 3.43 42.40
CA GLY A 217 -23.27 4.13 42.20
C GLY A 217 -23.90 3.89 40.83
N GLY A 218 -24.97 3.08 40.83
CA GLY A 218 -26.10 3.20 39.91
C GLY A 218 -25.99 2.46 38.58
N GLU A 219 -26.63 1.30 38.47
CA GLU A 219 -27.05 0.73 37.19
C GLU A 219 -28.00 1.71 36.48
N PRO A 220 -27.72 2.13 35.23
CA PRO A 220 -28.74 2.69 34.38
C PRO A 220 -29.50 1.52 33.73
N VAL A 221 -30.72 1.31 34.21
CA VAL A 221 -31.75 0.60 33.45
C VAL A 221 -31.98 1.35 32.14
N LEU A 222 -31.49 0.79 31.02
CA LEU A 222 -31.84 1.27 29.70
C LEU A 222 -33.02 0.47 29.15
N ARG A 223 -34.13 1.19 29.01
CA ARG A 223 -35.36 0.78 28.31
C ARG A 223 -35.05 0.51 26.84
N GLY A 224 -35.78 -0.44 26.26
CA GLY A 224 -35.68 -0.81 24.85
C GLY A 224 -36.22 0.25 23.90
N ASP A 225 -35.43 0.52 22.87
CA ASP A 225 -35.75 0.60 21.43
C ASP A 225 -34.53 1.23 20.75
N ASP A 226 -33.65 0.39 20.23
CA ASP A 226 -32.59 0.74 19.27
C ASP A 226 -32.32 -0.55 18.47
N ASP A 227 -32.48 -0.52 17.15
CA ASP A 227 -31.95 -1.57 16.28
C ASP A 227 -30.52 -1.89 16.72
N ALA A 228 -30.25 -3.12 17.16
CA ALA A 228 -28.96 -3.46 17.75
C ALA A 228 -27.86 -3.30 16.69
N LYS A 229 -27.18 -2.14 16.71
CA LYS A 229 -26.11 -1.78 15.78
C LYS A 229 -25.00 -2.82 15.85
N SER A 230 -24.54 -3.27 14.68
CA SER A 230 -23.36 -4.10 14.55
C SER A 230 -22.19 -3.24 14.08
N TYR A 231 -20.99 -3.52 14.58
CA TYR A 231 -19.76 -2.82 14.19
C TYR A 231 -18.74 -3.85 13.69
N PRO A 232 -17.82 -3.49 12.78
CA PRO A 232 -16.73 -4.36 12.38
C PRO A 232 -15.87 -4.71 13.59
N ARG A 233 -15.44 -5.96 13.66
CA ARG A 233 -14.50 -6.46 14.66
C ARG A 233 -13.18 -6.76 13.99
N LEU A 234 -12.10 -6.15 14.46
CA LEU A 234 -10.74 -6.40 14.01
C LEU A 234 -9.83 -6.33 15.24
N ASP A 235 -9.71 -7.47 15.91
CA ASP A 235 -8.93 -7.58 17.15
C ASP A 235 -7.62 -8.30 16.87
N VAL A 236 -6.56 -7.86 17.54
CA VAL A 236 -5.24 -8.49 17.47
C VAL A 236 -4.88 -9.00 18.86
N GLU A 237 -4.71 -10.31 18.98
CA GLU A 237 -4.15 -10.96 20.16
C GLU A 237 -2.63 -11.07 19.96
N SER A 238 -1.90 -10.05 20.39
CA SER A 238 -0.47 -9.92 20.12
C SER A 238 0.42 -10.91 20.87
N ARG A 239 -0.11 -11.52 21.94
CA ARG A 239 0.61 -12.40 22.89
C ARG A 239 1.77 -11.71 23.61
N THR A 240 1.71 -10.39 23.75
CA THR A 240 2.64 -9.60 24.54
C THR A 240 1.91 -8.81 25.62
N ASP A 241 2.66 -8.20 26.56
CA ASP A 241 2.09 -7.29 27.56
C ASP A 241 1.53 -5.99 26.93
N ARG A 242 1.78 -5.78 25.63
CA ARG A 242 1.26 -4.66 24.83
C ARG A 242 0.39 -5.16 23.66
N PRO A 243 -0.95 -4.98 23.73
CA PRO A 243 -1.88 -5.50 22.71
C PRO A 243 -1.72 -4.85 21.32
N ASP A 244 -0.99 -3.75 21.24
CA ASP A 244 -0.65 -3.04 20.01
C ASP A 244 0.70 -3.46 19.39
N VAL A 245 1.46 -4.34 20.06
CA VAL A 245 2.81 -4.75 19.61
C VAL A 245 2.87 -6.26 19.42
N VAL A 246 3.12 -6.68 18.18
CA VAL A 246 3.44 -8.06 17.81
C VAL A 246 4.95 -8.24 17.71
N VAL A 247 5.44 -9.47 17.90
CA VAL A 247 6.87 -9.77 17.75
C VAL A 247 7.11 -10.43 16.39
N VAL A 248 8.12 -9.96 15.67
CA VAL A 248 8.53 -10.51 14.38
C VAL A 248 8.86 -12.01 14.52
N ASP A 249 8.47 -12.79 13.50
CA ASP A 249 8.60 -14.25 13.42
C ASP A 249 7.89 -15.04 14.54
N GLN A 250 7.06 -14.38 15.35
CA GLN A 250 6.22 -15.03 16.36
C GLN A 250 4.74 -15.00 15.96
N PRO A 251 3.98 -16.05 16.29
CA PRO A 251 2.56 -16.12 15.96
C PRO A 251 1.73 -15.17 16.82
N PHE A 252 0.86 -14.41 16.17
CA PHE A 252 -0.22 -13.65 16.78
C PHE A 252 -1.55 -14.03 16.11
N THR A 253 -2.68 -13.75 16.76
CA THR A 253 -3.99 -14.12 16.22
C THR A 253 -4.79 -12.87 15.87
N VAL A 254 -5.37 -12.84 14.67
CA VAL A 254 -6.30 -11.79 14.23
C VAL A 254 -7.71 -12.33 14.24
N THR A 255 -8.62 -11.67 14.97
CA THR A 255 -10.05 -11.99 14.95
C THR A 255 -10.80 -10.96 14.15
N VAL A 256 -11.50 -11.41 13.10
CA VAL A 256 -12.35 -10.56 12.27
C VAL A 256 -13.83 -10.91 12.47
N GLY A 257 -14.73 -9.95 12.24
CA GLY A 257 -16.15 -10.22 12.15
C GLY A 257 -17.01 -9.05 12.56
N LEU A 258 -18.05 -9.30 13.36
CA LEU A 258 -18.92 -8.26 13.91
C LEU A 258 -18.86 -8.21 15.44
N GLN A 259 -19.16 -7.05 16.00
CA GLN A 259 -19.25 -6.81 17.44
C GLN A 259 -20.37 -5.82 17.78
N ALA A 260 -20.84 -5.85 19.03
CA ALA A 260 -21.94 -5.01 19.50
C ALA A 260 -21.55 -3.55 19.76
N ARG A 261 -20.25 -3.28 19.92
CA ARG A 261 -19.72 -1.95 20.26
C ARG A 261 -18.57 -1.61 19.34
N ARG A 262 -18.50 -0.36 18.93
CA ARG A 262 -17.37 0.16 18.17
C ARG A 262 -16.08 0.06 19.01
N SER A 263 -15.00 -0.46 18.42
CA SER A 263 -13.68 -0.44 19.04
C SER A 263 -13.04 0.95 18.91
N ARG A 264 -12.17 1.30 19.87
CA ARG A 264 -11.35 2.52 19.82
C ARG A 264 -9.97 2.26 19.23
N GLU A 265 -9.61 0.99 19.04
CA GLU A 265 -8.33 0.54 18.52
C GLU A 265 -8.36 0.33 16.99
N THR A 266 -9.55 0.43 16.40
CA THR A 266 -9.77 0.24 14.97
C THR A 266 -10.25 1.52 14.33
N GLN A 267 -9.62 1.89 13.22
CA GLN A 267 -10.22 2.77 12.22
C GLN A 267 -11.34 1.99 11.56
N ASP A 268 -12.58 2.44 11.57
CA ASP A 268 -13.67 1.70 10.92
C ASP A 268 -14.68 2.61 10.25
N THR A 269 -15.44 2.01 9.33
CA THR A 269 -16.54 2.63 8.59
C THR A 269 -17.82 2.87 9.41
N GLY A 270 -17.81 2.59 10.72
CA GLY A 270 -18.95 2.81 11.63
C GLY A 270 -19.90 1.61 11.74
N ALA A 271 -21.17 1.89 12.04
CA ALA A 271 -22.17 0.85 12.24
C ALA A 271 -22.59 0.21 10.90
N VAL A 272 -22.56 -1.13 10.85
CA VAL A 272 -23.02 -1.95 9.73
C VAL A 272 -24.53 -2.16 9.85
N SER A 273 -25.26 -1.82 8.79
CA SER A 273 -26.70 -2.08 8.71
C SER A 273 -26.92 -3.47 8.12
N LEU A 274 -27.55 -4.36 8.89
CA LEU A 274 -27.83 -5.74 8.48
C LEU A 274 -29.31 -6.05 8.70
N PRO A 275 -29.93 -6.88 7.84
CA PRO A 275 -31.28 -7.38 8.08
C PRO A 275 -31.37 -8.08 9.45
N THR A 276 -32.34 -7.70 10.26
CA THR A 276 -32.50 -8.19 11.65
C THR A 276 -33.27 -9.51 11.76
N ASP A 277 -34.07 -9.84 10.74
CA ASP A 277 -35.02 -10.96 10.75
C ASP A 277 -34.65 -12.11 9.79
N SER A 278 -33.51 -12.03 9.11
CA SER A 278 -33.06 -13.03 8.13
C SER A 278 -31.64 -13.47 8.37
N ASN A 279 -31.32 -14.71 7.99
CA ASN A 279 -29.94 -15.18 7.96
C ASN A 279 -29.23 -14.57 6.76
N VAL A 280 -28.06 -14.00 6.98
CA VAL A 280 -27.20 -13.47 5.92
C VAL A 280 -25.78 -14.02 6.08
N THR A 281 -25.09 -14.23 4.97
CA THR A 281 -23.67 -14.61 4.99
C THR A 281 -22.84 -13.38 4.63
N LEU A 282 -21.94 -13.00 5.53
CA LEU A 282 -20.94 -11.98 5.26
C LEU A 282 -19.63 -12.65 4.84
N GLN A 283 -19.02 -12.16 3.78
CA GLN A 283 -17.67 -12.54 3.39
C GLN A 283 -16.71 -11.58 4.08
N ALA A 284 -15.87 -12.11 4.95
CA ALA A 284 -14.81 -11.37 5.61
C ALA A 284 -13.50 -11.61 4.88
N THR A 285 -12.71 -10.57 4.68
CA THR A 285 -11.36 -10.69 4.16
C THR A 285 -10.38 -9.90 5.00
N LEU A 286 -9.36 -10.60 5.47
CA LEU A 286 -8.22 -10.06 6.18
C LEU A 286 -7.28 -9.42 5.15
N LEU A 287 -7.13 -8.11 5.23
CA LEU A 287 -6.24 -7.33 4.38
C LEU A 287 -4.92 -7.12 5.10
N PHE A 288 -3.82 -7.33 4.40
CA PHE A 288 -2.47 -7.15 4.94
C PHE A 288 -1.49 -7.05 3.76
N ASP A 289 -0.33 -6.49 4.03
CA ASP A 289 0.79 -6.59 3.09
C ASP A 289 1.40 -8.00 3.16
N PRO A 290 1.33 -8.82 2.11
CA PRO A 290 1.90 -10.18 2.09
C PRO A 290 3.43 -10.21 2.21
N GLU A 291 4.14 -9.12 1.92
CA GLU A 291 5.56 -8.99 2.22
C GLU A 291 5.80 -8.75 3.71
N SER A 292 4.81 -8.21 4.42
CA SER A 292 4.90 -7.88 5.84
C SER A 292 4.28 -8.89 6.80
N ILE A 293 3.20 -9.56 6.40
CA ILE A 293 2.43 -10.47 7.26
C ILE A 293 2.15 -11.75 6.48
N GLU A 294 2.31 -12.89 7.16
CA GLU A 294 1.91 -14.20 6.68
C GLU A 294 0.67 -14.68 7.43
N VAL A 295 -0.31 -15.26 6.73
CA VAL A 295 -1.38 -16.03 7.36
C VAL A 295 -0.96 -17.50 7.37
N VAL A 296 -0.69 -18.03 8.56
CA VAL A 296 -0.24 -19.41 8.79
C VAL A 296 -1.43 -20.38 8.80
N SER A 297 -2.56 -19.96 9.36
CA SER A 297 -3.80 -20.73 9.37
C SER A 297 -5.00 -19.81 9.11
N GLY A 298 -5.90 -20.23 8.22
CA GLY A 298 -7.15 -19.53 7.95
C GLY A 298 -8.24 -19.83 8.99
N ALA A 299 -9.43 -19.30 8.76
CA ALA A 299 -10.58 -19.46 9.66
C ALA A 299 -11.04 -20.91 9.87
N ASP A 300 -10.69 -21.82 8.96
CA ASP A 300 -10.94 -23.27 9.06
C ASP A 300 -9.88 -24.01 9.90
N GLY A 301 -8.82 -23.31 10.32
CA GLY A 301 -7.70 -23.84 11.11
C GLY A 301 -6.75 -24.76 10.34
N ALA A 302 -6.89 -24.88 9.01
CA ALA A 302 -6.13 -25.85 8.22
C ALA A 302 -5.53 -25.25 6.94
N THR A 303 -6.21 -24.32 6.27
CA THR A 303 -5.80 -23.78 4.97
C THR A 303 -5.32 -22.34 5.13
N PRO A 304 -4.12 -21.96 4.67
CA PRO A 304 -3.71 -20.56 4.60
C PRO A 304 -4.65 -19.80 3.66
N THR A 305 -5.57 -19.02 4.23
CA THR A 305 -6.50 -18.16 3.48
C THR A 305 -6.75 -16.88 4.25
N SER A 306 -6.95 -15.79 3.53
CA SER A 306 -7.33 -14.49 4.09
C SER A 306 -8.85 -14.32 4.19
N ARG A 307 -9.64 -15.28 3.70
CA ARG A 307 -11.11 -15.17 3.57
C ARG A 307 -11.84 -16.05 4.57
N ALA A 308 -13.02 -15.59 5.01
CA ALA A 308 -13.93 -16.37 5.84
C ALA A 308 -15.39 -16.01 5.56
N ASP A 309 -16.26 -17.02 5.51
CA ASP A 309 -17.71 -16.83 5.48
C ASP A 309 -18.27 -16.78 6.90
N LEU A 310 -18.97 -15.69 7.22
CA LEU A 310 -19.55 -15.42 8.53
C LEU A 310 -21.08 -15.46 8.45
N SER A 311 -21.70 -16.45 9.11
CA SER A 311 -23.16 -16.56 9.14
C SER A 311 -23.74 -15.68 10.26
N VAL A 312 -24.43 -14.61 9.86
CA VAL A 312 -25.20 -13.76 10.76
C VAL A 312 -26.62 -14.29 10.82
N THR A 313 -27.10 -14.57 12.03
CA THR A 313 -28.48 -15.02 12.27
C THR A 313 -29.12 -14.18 13.39
N PRO A 314 -30.45 -14.18 13.53
CA PRO A 314 -31.11 -13.49 14.65
C PRO A 314 -30.59 -13.92 16.03
N LEU A 315 -30.09 -15.17 16.15
CA LEU A 315 -29.53 -15.74 17.39
C LEU A 315 -28.00 -15.57 17.51
N ALA A 316 -27.29 -15.35 16.41
CA ALA A 316 -25.85 -15.15 16.34
C ALA A 316 -25.54 -13.91 15.48
N ARG A 317 -25.72 -12.73 16.08
CA ARG A 317 -25.58 -11.44 15.38
C ARG A 317 -24.14 -10.98 15.19
N PHE A 318 -23.21 -11.57 15.94
CA PHE A 318 -21.81 -11.17 16.00
C PHE A 318 -20.88 -12.35 15.69
N PRO A 319 -20.94 -12.92 14.46
CA PRO A 319 -20.03 -13.98 14.07
C PRO A 319 -18.58 -13.47 14.02
N GLU A 320 -17.64 -14.36 14.27
CA GLU A 320 -16.20 -14.11 14.21
C GLU A 320 -15.48 -15.23 13.45
N ALA A 321 -14.33 -14.89 12.87
CA ALA A 321 -13.35 -15.81 12.31
C ALA A 321 -11.96 -15.42 12.82
N ARG A 322 -11.08 -16.42 12.97
CA ARG A 322 -9.72 -16.22 13.50
C ARG A 322 -8.69 -16.66 12.49
N PHE A 323 -7.62 -15.88 12.37
CA PHE A 323 -6.49 -16.16 11.52
C PHE A 323 -5.24 -16.16 12.39
N ASP A 324 -4.41 -17.20 12.28
CA ASP A 324 -3.07 -17.14 12.89
C ASP A 324 -2.11 -16.51 11.89
N CYS A 325 -1.41 -15.49 12.35
CA CYS A 325 -0.55 -14.66 11.53
C CYS A 325 0.87 -14.60 12.12
N VAL A 326 1.84 -14.30 11.27
CA VAL A 326 3.22 -14.00 11.66
C VAL A 326 3.66 -12.71 10.98
N ALA A 327 4.25 -11.79 11.73
CA ALA A 327 4.85 -10.58 11.18
C ALA A 327 6.25 -10.93 10.67
N LYS A 328 6.54 -10.63 9.41
CA LYS A 328 7.80 -10.97 8.76
C LYS A 328 8.87 -9.94 9.09
N TYR A 329 10.12 -10.40 9.19
CA TYR A 329 11.28 -9.51 9.18
C TYR A 329 11.58 -9.00 7.77
N GLY A 330 11.90 -7.72 7.64
CA GLY A 330 12.40 -7.15 6.39
C GLY A 330 13.07 -5.80 6.62
N GLU A 331 14.19 -5.55 5.95
CA GLU A 331 14.98 -4.32 6.17
C GLU A 331 14.25 -3.04 5.73
N ASN A 332 13.36 -3.16 4.74
CA ASN A 332 12.56 -2.04 4.23
C ASN A 332 11.16 -1.96 4.85
N LEU A 333 10.82 -2.90 5.73
CA LEU A 333 9.49 -3.03 6.30
C LEU A 333 9.34 -2.09 7.51
N ALA A 334 8.44 -1.10 7.43
CA ALA A 334 8.22 -0.09 8.49
C ALA A 334 7.74 -0.71 9.82
N ALA A 335 8.24 -0.30 10.99
CA ALA A 335 7.82 -0.93 12.26
C ALA A 335 6.29 -0.99 12.47
N GLU A 336 5.55 0.02 12.01
CA GLU A 336 4.08 -0.01 11.95
C GLU A 336 3.59 -0.91 10.80
N ARG A 337 2.74 -1.89 11.13
CA ARG A 337 2.09 -2.81 10.19
C ARG A 337 0.61 -2.55 10.16
N ARG A 338 0.02 -2.53 8.96
CA ARG A 338 -1.43 -2.36 8.84
C ARG A 338 -2.12 -3.68 8.58
N ILE A 339 -3.10 -3.95 9.42
CA ILE A 339 -4.03 -5.06 9.27
C ILE A 339 -5.39 -4.45 8.99
N GLY A 340 -6.08 -4.99 8.00
CA GLY A 340 -7.41 -4.55 7.62
C GLY A 340 -8.42 -5.68 7.61
N LEU A 341 -9.67 -5.28 7.62
CA LEU A 341 -10.82 -6.12 7.43
C LEU A 341 -11.70 -5.46 6.39
N GLN A 342 -12.13 -6.25 5.41
CA GLN A 342 -13.24 -5.92 4.54
C GLN A 342 -14.37 -6.92 4.76
N LEU A 343 -15.57 -6.42 5.07
CA LEU A 343 -16.79 -7.20 5.17
C LEU A 343 -17.65 -6.94 3.95
N MET A 344 -18.16 -8.01 3.36
CA MET A 344 -19.06 -7.95 2.23
C MET A 344 -20.35 -8.70 2.46
N LEU A 345 -21.46 -8.17 1.94
CA LEU A 345 -22.76 -8.81 1.91
C LEU A 345 -23.23 -8.88 0.45
N GLY A 346 -23.40 -10.09 -0.08
CA GLY A 346 -23.92 -10.26 -1.46
C GLY A 346 -23.10 -9.55 -2.54
N GLY A 347 -21.77 -9.50 -2.40
CA GLY A 347 -20.88 -8.81 -3.35
C GLY A 347 -20.63 -7.32 -3.06
N GLU A 348 -21.27 -6.74 -2.04
CA GLU A 348 -21.12 -5.32 -1.68
C GLU A 348 -20.27 -5.15 -0.43
N VAL A 349 -19.35 -4.18 -0.44
CA VAL A 349 -18.55 -3.82 0.76
C VAL A 349 -19.45 -3.11 1.76
N VAL A 350 -19.77 -3.78 2.86
CA VAL A 350 -20.61 -3.25 3.94
C VAL A 350 -19.81 -2.65 5.08
N ALA A 351 -18.54 -3.04 5.21
CA ALA A 351 -17.64 -2.41 6.15
C ALA A 351 -16.18 -2.59 5.78
N VAL A 352 -15.37 -1.61 6.15
CA VAL A 352 -13.92 -1.74 6.24
C VAL A 352 -13.47 -1.35 7.64
N ALA A 353 -12.43 -2.01 8.14
CA ALA A 353 -11.72 -1.59 9.33
C ALA A 353 -10.22 -1.76 9.15
N TRP A 354 -9.43 -0.90 9.79
CA TRP A 354 -7.98 -0.96 9.86
C TRP A 354 -7.52 -0.89 11.29
N ARG A 355 -6.42 -1.56 11.56
CA ARG A 355 -5.70 -1.46 12.81
C ARG A 355 -4.21 -1.46 12.49
N THR A 356 -3.50 -0.53 13.09
CA THR A 356 -2.05 -0.53 13.05
C THR A 356 -1.53 -1.30 14.27
N VAL A 357 -0.60 -2.20 14.02
CA VAL A 357 0.20 -2.87 15.06
C VAL A 357 1.65 -2.51 14.86
N VAL A 358 2.47 -2.65 15.89
CA VAL A 358 3.90 -2.42 15.79
C VAL A 358 4.60 -3.78 15.82
N ALA A 359 5.38 -4.09 14.79
CA ALA A 359 6.24 -5.26 14.76
C ALA A 359 7.55 -4.92 15.48
N ALA A 360 7.70 -5.41 16.70
CA ALA A 360 8.97 -5.37 17.41
C ALA A 360 9.89 -6.48 16.91
N ASP A 361 11.16 -6.17 16.65
CA ASP A 361 12.15 -7.14 16.17
C ASP A 361 12.35 -8.32 17.14
N SER A 362 12.06 -8.10 18.43
CA SER A 362 12.19 -9.11 19.49
C SER A 362 11.31 -8.78 20.70
N ALA A 363 11.07 -9.79 21.55
CA ALA A 363 10.18 -9.68 22.70
C ALA A 363 10.65 -8.65 23.76
N ASP A 364 11.97 -8.48 23.92
CA ASP A 364 12.56 -7.49 24.83
C ASP A 364 12.38 -6.04 24.37
N ARG A 365 12.11 -5.83 23.07
CA ARG A 365 11.86 -4.51 22.48
C ARG A 365 10.40 -4.08 22.57
N VAL A 366 9.50 -4.94 23.05
CA VAL A 366 8.06 -4.66 23.17
C VAL A 366 7.79 -3.45 24.05
N ALA A 367 8.50 -3.31 25.17
CA ALA A 367 8.31 -2.18 26.09
C ALA A 367 8.72 -0.84 25.44
N ASP A 368 9.75 -0.85 24.59
CA ASP A 368 10.34 0.33 23.95
C ASP A 368 9.65 0.72 22.63
N ALA A 369 8.75 -0.12 22.11
CA ALA A 369 8.09 0.11 20.84
C ALA A 369 7.32 1.45 20.85
N VAL A 370 7.44 2.26 19.81
CA VAL A 370 6.64 3.50 19.70
C VAL A 370 5.18 3.08 19.57
N ALA A 371 4.26 3.69 20.33
CA ALA A 371 2.84 3.41 20.18
C ALA A 371 2.37 3.80 18.77
N PRO A 372 1.51 2.98 18.13
CA PRO A 372 1.00 3.32 16.81
C PRO A 372 0.21 4.62 16.88
N GLN A 373 0.23 5.40 15.79
CA GLN A 373 -0.60 6.59 15.73
C GLN A 373 -2.08 6.23 15.93
N PRO A 374 -2.85 7.07 16.65
CA PRO A 374 -4.25 6.80 16.88
C PRO A 374 -4.99 6.71 15.53
N PRO A 375 -5.88 5.71 15.37
CA PRO A 375 -6.61 5.55 14.12
C PRO A 375 -7.49 6.77 13.86
N GLY A 376 -7.46 7.27 12.63
CA GLY A 376 -8.39 8.28 12.13
C GLY A 376 -9.84 7.76 12.08
N ARG A 377 -10.71 8.42 11.30
CA ARG A 377 -12.02 7.85 10.95
C ARG A 377 -11.96 7.39 9.51
N LEU A 378 -12.46 6.18 9.20
CA LEU A 378 -12.61 5.76 7.81
C LEU A 378 -13.92 6.28 7.25
N LEU A 379 -13.92 6.45 5.94
CA LEU A 379 -15.08 6.82 5.18
C LEU A 379 -16.19 5.77 5.26
N GLY A 380 -17.42 6.20 5.56
CA GLY A 380 -18.60 5.33 5.60
C GLY A 380 -18.99 4.80 4.22
N LEU A 381 -18.91 3.49 4.02
CA LEU A 381 -19.24 2.82 2.75
C LEU A 381 -20.71 2.37 2.67
N ALA A 382 -21.52 2.60 3.72
CA ALA A 382 -22.87 2.06 3.85
C ALA A 382 -23.84 2.41 2.70
N SER A 383 -23.62 3.51 1.96
CA SER A 383 -24.44 3.85 0.78
C SER A 383 -24.04 3.10 -0.51
N LEU A 384 -22.88 2.42 -0.54
CA LEU A 384 -22.48 1.53 -1.65
C LEU A 384 -23.32 0.26 -1.73
N VAL A 385 -24.19 0.04 -0.74
CA VAL A 385 -24.90 -1.22 -0.48
C VAL A 385 -26.41 -1.10 -0.81
N GLY A 386 -26.87 0.10 -1.18
CA GLY A 386 -28.29 0.43 -1.09
C GLY A 386 -29.17 -0.02 -2.26
N GLY A 387 -28.60 -0.49 -3.38
CA GLY A 387 -29.47 -0.84 -4.51
C GLY A 387 -28.85 -1.26 -5.83
N GLN A 388 -27.53 -1.13 -6.03
CA GLN A 388 -26.84 -1.63 -7.23
C GLN A 388 -25.33 -1.85 -6.96
N PRO A 389 -24.85 -3.06 -6.62
CA PRO A 389 -23.42 -3.33 -6.40
C PRO A 389 -22.55 -2.97 -7.62
N PRO A 390 -21.26 -2.66 -7.44
CA PRO A 390 -20.30 -2.83 -8.53
C PRO A 390 -20.20 -4.32 -8.91
N ASP A 391 -19.89 -4.58 -10.18
CA ASP A 391 -19.64 -5.93 -10.69
C ASP A 391 -18.26 -6.44 -10.21
N LEU A 392 -17.30 -5.51 -10.07
CA LEU A 392 -15.99 -5.73 -9.46
C LEU A 392 -15.60 -4.55 -8.57
N ALA A 393 -15.14 -4.84 -7.35
CA ALA A 393 -14.49 -3.90 -6.46
C ALA A 393 -13.00 -4.27 -6.32
N VAL A 394 -12.12 -3.28 -6.50
CA VAL A 394 -10.67 -3.44 -6.34
C VAL A 394 -10.21 -2.47 -5.26
N SER A 395 -9.51 -3.00 -4.25
CA SER A 395 -8.86 -2.21 -3.21
C SER A 395 -7.39 -2.03 -3.55
N VAL A 396 -6.88 -0.79 -3.47
CA VAL A 396 -5.48 -0.41 -3.72
C VAL A 396 -4.98 0.41 -2.54
N MET A 397 -4.05 -0.15 -1.78
CA MET A 397 -3.66 0.41 -0.49
C MET A 397 -2.16 0.48 -0.36
N ARG A 398 -1.64 1.43 0.41
CA ARG A 398 -0.19 1.54 0.63
C ARG A 398 0.36 0.28 1.31
N SER A 399 1.49 -0.19 0.86
CA SER A 399 2.24 -1.30 1.46
C SER A 399 3.05 -0.84 2.67
N ASP A 400 3.44 -1.78 3.51
CA ASP A 400 4.29 -1.56 4.70
C ASP A 400 5.79 -1.48 4.33
N VAL A 401 6.17 -1.76 3.08
CA VAL A 401 7.55 -1.78 2.55
C VAL A 401 8.04 -0.38 2.14
N GLY A 402 7.12 0.53 1.80
CA GLY A 402 7.48 1.84 1.28
C GLY A 402 6.30 2.63 0.75
N ALA A 403 6.47 3.95 0.65
CA ALA A 403 5.44 4.87 0.17
C ALA A 403 5.09 4.71 -1.32
N ASP A 404 5.84 3.88 -2.04
CA ASP A 404 5.80 3.62 -3.48
C ASP A 404 5.24 2.21 -3.80
N SER A 405 4.97 1.39 -2.78
CA SER A 405 4.38 0.07 -2.94
C SER A 405 2.90 0.05 -2.57
N TYR A 406 2.13 -0.81 -3.25
CA TYR A 406 0.70 -0.97 -3.04
C TYR A 406 0.30 -2.44 -2.91
N VAL A 407 -0.66 -2.69 -2.03
CA VAL A 407 -1.36 -3.96 -1.82
C VAL A 407 -2.69 -3.89 -2.54
N TRP A 408 -2.96 -4.92 -3.34
CA TRP A 408 -4.14 -5.06 -4.17
C TRP A 408 -5.02 -6.19 -3.66
N SER A 409 -6.33 -5.99 -3.69
CA SER A 409 -7.32 -7.04 -3.43
C SER A 409 -8.53 -6.84 -4.34
N ALA A 410 -9.15 -7.92 -4.79
CA ALA A 410 -10.30 -7.87 -5.67
C ALA A 410 -11.45 -8.72 -5.16
N TYR A 411 -12.67 -8.26 -5.48
CA TYR A 411 -13.92 -8.89 -5.10
C TYR A 411 -14.94 -8.68 -6.20
N THR A 412 -15.77 -9.68 -6.42
CA THR A 412 -16.76 -9.65 -7.48
C THR A 412 -18.11 -10.13 -6.97
N SER A 413 -19.18 -9.53 -7.51
CA SER A 413 -20.55 -9.99 -7.35
C SER A 413 -20.96 -10.99 -8.45
N MET A 414 -20.04 -11.33 -9.36
CA MET A 414 -20.30 -12.20 -10.50
C MET A 414 -19.75 -13.61 -10.26
N ASP A 415 -20.63 -14.62 -10.24
CA ASP A 415 -20.26 -16.03 -10.07
C ASP A 415 -19.26 -16.55 -11.14
N ALA A 416 -19.26 -15.92 -12.32
CA ALA A 416 -18.40 -16.30 -13.45
C ALA A 416 -16.99 -15.71 -13.38
N VAL A 417 -16.72 -14.79 -12.45
CA VAL A 417 -15.43 -14.11 -12.30
C VAL A 417 -14.71 -14.69 -11.08
N SER A 418 -13.46 -15.10 -11.28
CA SER A 418 -12.58 -15.49 -10.18
C SER A 418 -11.72 -14.30 -9.77
N VAL A 419 -11.42 -14.20 -8.48
CA VAL A 419 -10.53 -13.17 -7.91
C VAL A 419 -9.46 -13.83 -7.04
N PRO A 420 -8.23 -13.28 -6.96
CA PRO A 420 -7.15 -13.86 -6.15
C PRO A 420 -7.54 -14.05 -4.67
N ASP A 421 -7.07 -15.14 -4.04
CA ASP A 421 -7.34 -15.45 -2.63
C ASP A 421 -6.44 -14.70 -1.64
N LEU A 422 -5.26 -14.25 -2.10
CA LEU A 422 -4.33 -13.47 -1.30
C LEU A 422 -4.23 -12.05 -1.86
N PRO A 423 -4.08 -11.03 -1.00
CA PRO A 423 -3.64 -9.72 -1.44
C PRO A 423 -2.33 -9.84 -2.21
N SER A 424 -2.19 -9.07 -3.29
CA SER A 424 -0.98 -9.06 -4.13
C SER A 424 -0.25 -7.73 -3.97
N THR A 425 1.08 -7.72 -3.98
CA THR A 425 1.87 -6.47 -3.92
C THR A 425 2.32 -6.03 -5.31
N THR A 426 2.49 -4.72 -5.47
CA THR A 426 3.23 -4.14 -6.59
C THR A 426 4.03 -2.97 -6.06
N ARG A 427 5.28 -2.88 -6.49
CA ARG A 427 6.07 -1.66 -6.36
C ARG A 427 5.86 -0.80 -7.59
N LEU A 428 5.33 0.40 -7.41
CA LEU A 428 5.45 1.45 -8.41
C LEU A 428 6.71 2.20 -8.03
N GLU A 429 7.81 2.10 -8.78
CA GLU A 429 8.95 2.94 -8.45
C GLU A 429 8.46 4.40 -8.35
N LYS A 430 8.84 5.15 -7.31
CA LYS A 430 8.31 6.52 -7.11
C LYS A 430 8.58 7.44 -8.32
N ALA A 431 9.61 7.11 -9.11
CA ALA A 431 9.90 7.73 -10.40
C ALA A 431 8.89 7.36 -11.52
N ASP A 432 8.09 6.32 -11.37
CA ASP A 432 7.12 5.82 -12.35
C ASP A 432 5.65 6.13 -12.01
N ALA A 433 5.30 6.65 -10.83
CA ALA A 433 3.93 7.10 -10.53
C ALA A 433 3.82 8.63 -10.54
N ASP A 434 4.61 9.31 -9.69
CA ASP A 434 4.65 10.77 -9.64
C ASP A 434 5.23 11.35 -10.93
N ALA A 435 6.35 10.79 -11.42
CA ALA A 435 6.95 11.26 -12.66
C ALA A 435 6.12 10.85 -13.88
N PHE A 436 5.41 9.72 -13.85
CA PHE A 436 4.49 9.32 -14.93
C PHE A 436 3.25 10.20 -15.03
N ALA A 437 2.59 10.47 -13.90
CA ALA A 437 1.46 11.39 -13.87
C ALA A 437 1.91 12.79 -14.30
N THR A 438 3.11 13.20 -13.89
CA THR A 438 3.82 14.40 -14.33
C THR A 438 4.13 14.40 -15.82
N GLU A 439 4.59 13.29 -16.38
CA GLU A 439 4.96 13.13 -17.79
C GLU A 439 3.71 13.17 -18.67
N ILE A 440 2.61 12.52 -18.27
CA ILE A 440 1.31 12.56 -18.98
C ILE A 440 0.82 14.00 -19.00
N ARG A 441 0.90 14.69 -17.85
CA ARG A 441 0.55 16.10 -17.72
C ARG A 441 1.40 17.03 -18.60
N ARG A 442 2.71 16.77 -18.73
CA ARG A 442 3.63 17.53 -19.61
C ARG A 442 3.31 17.38 -21.10
N MET A 443 2.95 16.18 -21.55
CA MET A 443 2.71 15.90 -22.97
C MET A 443 1.59 16.79 -23.56
N PHE A 444 0.61 17.18 -22.75
CA PHE A 444 -0.53 18.00 -23.20
C PHE A 444 -0.33 19.51 -23.03
N LEU A 445 0.75 19.94 -22.38
CA LEU A 445 1.19 21.35 -22.34
C LEU A 445 1.94 21.74 -23.61
N GLU A 446 2.65 20.80 -24.24
CA GLU A 446 3.43 21.05 -25.45
C GLU A 446 2.52 21.03 -26.68
N ARG A 447 1.89 22.18 -26.95
CA ARG A 447 0.91 22.44 -28.03
C ARG A 447 1.35 21.99 -29.45
N ASP A 448 2.62 21.67 -29.67
CA ASP A 448 3.23 21.44 -30.99
C ASP A 448 4.13 20.18 -31.11
N ALA A 449 4.22 19.30 -30.10
CA ALA A 449 5.25 18.26 -30.10
C ALA A 449 5.02 17.05 -31.03
N GLY A 450 3.84 16.88 -31.64
CA GLY A 450 3.60 15.72 -32.51
C GLY A 450 2.26 15.65 -33.25
N SER A 451 2.18 14.77 -34.24
CA SER A 451 0.93 14.46 -34.95
C SER A 451 -0.12 13.87 -33.98
N PRO A 452 -1.44 13.98 -34.28
CA PRO A 452 -2.48 13.35 -33.47
C PRO A 452 -2.21 11.86 -33.20
N LEU A 453 -1.78 11.11 -34.22
CA LEU A 453 -1.40 9.70 -34.09
C LEU A 453 -0.20 9.50 -33.14
N GLY A 454 0.82 10.37 -33.21
CA GLY A 454 1.97 10.32 -32.31
C GLY A 454 1.55 10.44 -30.84
N ARG A 455 0.70 11.43 -30.54
CA ARG A 455 0.13 11.60 -29.18
C ARG A 455 -0.67 10.39 -28.71
N TRP A 456 -1.46 9.78 -29.59
CA TRP A 456 -2.18 8.55 -29.27
C TRP A 456 -1.22 7.39 -28.95
N LEU A 457 -0.19 7.18 -29.78
CA LEU A 457 0.79 6.10 -29.59
C LEU A 457 1.59 6.26 -28.29
N GLU A 458 2.03 7.46 -27.96
CA GLU A 458 2.77 7.74 -26.72
C GLU A 458 1.90 7.45 -25.50
N LEU A 459 0.64 7.90 -25.53
CA LEU A 459 -0.30 7.64 -24.46
C LEU A 459 -0.66 6.16 -24.33
N ALA A 460 -0.84 5.46 -25.45
CA ALA A 460 -1.10 4.03 -25.46
C ALA A 460 0.10 3.24 -24.89
N GLY A 461 1.33 3.62 -25.21
CA GLY A 461 2.54 3.05 -24.60
C GLY A 461 2.61 3.26 -23.09
N ARG A 462 2.13 4.41 -22.60
CA ARG A 462 2.06 4.71 -21.16
C ARG A 462 0.92 3.98 -20.44
N ALA A 463 -0.23 3.87 -21.08
CA ALA A 463 -1.33 3.03 -20.64
C ALA A 463 -0.88 1.58 -20.40
N ARG A 464 0.05 1.06 -21.24
CA ARG A 464 0.66 -0.26 -21.00
C ARG A 464 1.46 -0.35 -19.72
N ARG A 465 2.28 0.65 -19.41
CA ARG A 465 3.03 0.67 -18.13
C ARG A 465 2.10 0.70 -16.92
N VAL A 466 0.99 1.44 -16.99
CA VAL A 466 -0.05 1.41 -15.94
C VAL A 466 -0.67 0.03 -15.83
N GLY A 467 -0.93 -0.62 -16.96
CA GLY A 467 -1.42 -2.01 -16.98
C GLY A 467 -0.43 -2.98 -16.35
N GLU A 468 0.86 -2.90 -16.69
CA GLU A 468 1.94 -3.75 -16.15
C GLU A 468 2.08 -3.62 -14.63
N ALA A 469 1.80 -2.42 -14.10
CA ALA A 469 1.76 -2.13 -12.67
C ALA A 469 0.57 -2.75 -11.91
N ILE A 470 -0.46 -3.25 -12.59
CA ILE A 470 -1.57 -3.96 -11.94
C ILE A 470 -1.16 -5.44 -11.83
N PRO A 471 -1.27 -6.10 -10.66
CA PRO A 471 -0.94 -7.52 -10.52
C PRO A 471 -1.72 -8.42 -11.51
N GLU A 472 -1.08 -9.47 -12.02
CA GLU A 472 -1.65 -10.39 -13.02
C GLU A 472 -3.04 -10.90 -12.62
N GLY A 473 -3.19 -11.45 -11.40
CA GLY A 473 -4.50 -11.95 -10.94
C GLY A 473 -5.59 -10.87 -10.84
N ILE A 474 -5.21 -9.60 -10.67
CA ILE A 474 -6.15 -8.47 -10.71
C ILE A 474 -6.49 -8.10 -12.16
N ARG A 475 -5.52 -8.11 -13.08
CA ARG A 475 -5.75 -7.92 -14.51
C ARG A 475 -6.69 -8.98 -15.08
N GLU A 476 -6.48 -10.23 -14.71
CA GLU A 476 -7.35 -11.35 -15.08
C GLU A 476 -8.78 -11.14 -14.57
N ALA A 477 -8.94 -10.76 -13.29
CA ALA A 477 -10.26 -10.46 -12.73
C ALA A 477 -10.97 -9.30 -13.45
N ILE A 478 -10.23 -8.23 -13.79
CA ILE A 478 -10.77 -7.10 -14.56
C ILE A 478 -11.18 -7.56 -15.97
N ALA A 479 -10.32 -8.28 -16.69
CA ALA A 479 -10.60 -8.77 -18.03
C ALA A 479 -11.80 -9.72 -18.04
N ALA A 480 -11.88 -10.64 -17.07
CA ALA A 480 -13.02 -11.54 -16.90
C ALA A 480 -14.31 -10.78 -16.61
N THR A 481 -14.26 -9.71 -15.80
CA THR A 481 -15.42 -8.83 -15.54
C THR A 481 -15.90 -8.15 -16.83
N VAL A 482 -14.98 -7.62 -17.64
CA VAL A 482 -15.28 -7.03 -18.95
C VAL A 482 -15.91 -8.06 -19.89
N GLN A 483 -15.32 -9.25 -19.98
CA GLN A 483 -15.78 -10.32 -20.86
C GLN A 483 -17.19 -10.84 -20.53
N HIS A 484 -17.51 -10.98 -19.25
CA HIS A 484 -18.79 -11.53 -18.79
C HIS A 484 -19.87 -10.47 -18.58
N SER A 485 -19.60 -9.21 -18.95
CA SER A 485 -20.60 -8.15 -18.90
C SER A 485 -21.73 -8.38 -19.92
N GLY A 486 -22.95 -8.04 -19.51
CA GLY A 486 -24.14 -8.19 -20.34
C GLY A 486 -24.27 -7.12 -21.43
N SER A 487 -25.48 -6.63 -21.68
CA SER A 487 -25.73 -5.56 -22.66
C SER A 487 -25.25 -4.16 -22.22
N THR A 488 -24.78 -4.03 -20.98
CA THR A 488 -24.26 -2.79 -20.39
C THR A 488 -22.83 -3.02 -19.92
N ALA A 489 -21.97 -2.00 -20.02
CA ALA A 489 -20.62 -2.08 -19.50
C ALA A 489 -20.63 -2.44 -17.99
N PRO A 490 -19.64 -3.22 -17.52
CA PRO A 490 -19.56 -3.56 -16.11
C PRO A 490 -19.16 -2.33 -15.28
N ALA A 491 -19.68 -2.26 -14.07
CA ALA A 491 -19.34 -1.26 -13.08
C ALA A 491 -18.13 -1.74 -12.26
N ILE A 492 -17.04 -0.98 -12.31
CA ILE A 492 -15.84 -1.25 -11.52
C ILE A 492 -15.62 -0.11 -10.51
N LEU A 493 -15.45 -0.45 -9.24
CA LEU A 493 -15.13 0.51 -8.19
C LEU A 493 -13.70 0.29 -7.68
N LEU A 494 -12.88 1.33 -7.75
CA LEU A 494 -11.55 1.38 -7.11
C LEU A 494 -11.67 2.03 -5.72
N LEU A 495 -11.47 1.27 -4.65
CA LEU A 495 -11.27 1.79 -3.29
C LEU A 495 -9.77 2.03 -3.13
N THR A 496 -9.31 3.27 -2.99
CA THR A 496 -7.87 3.54 -3.18
C THR A 496 -7.29 4.59 -2.24
N GLU A 497 -6.09 4.33 -1.72
CA GLU A 497 -5.18 5.32 -1.10
C GLU A 497 -4.23 5.96 -2.12
N GLU A 498 -4.23 5.44 -3.34
CA GLU A 498 -3.52 5.96 -4.51
C GLU A 498 -4.50 6.73 -5.38
N VAL A 499 -4.35 8.05 -5.48
CA VAL A 499 -5.30 8.92 -6.19
C VAL A 499 -4.70 9.58 -7.43
N ASP A 500 -3.40 9.42 -7.65
CA ASP A 500 -2.62 10.11 -8.67
C ASP A 500 -2.50 9.29 -9.96
N VAL A 501 -2.44 7.97 -9.87
CA VAL A 501 -2.32 7.09 -11.04
C VAL A 501 -3.68 6.99 -11.73
N PRO A 502 -3.72 7.19 -13.07
CA PRO A 502 -4.95 7.11 -13.84
C PRO A 502 -5.25 5.65 -14.21
N TRP A 503 -5.61 4.82 -13.22
CA TRP A 503 -5.89 3.39 -13.40
C TRP A 503 -6.94 3.08 -14.48
N GLU A 504 -7.90 3.97 -14.73
CA GLU A 504 -8.85 3.86 -15.85
C GLU A 504 -8.18 3.88 -17.23
N LEU A 505 -6.93 4.32 -17.34
CA LEU A 505 -6.19 4.31 -18.60
C LEU A 505 -5.37 3.05 -18.77
N ALA A 506 -5.36 2.14 -17.79
CA ALA A 506 -4.61 0.90 -17.89
C ALA A 506 -4.95 0.14 -19.19
N TRP A 507 -3.90 -0.35 -19.85
CA TRP A 507 -4.01 -1.22 -21.00
C TRP A 507 -3.08 -2.41 -20.80
N PHE A 508 -3.58 -3.63 -20.97
CA PHE A 508 -2.82 -4.86 -20.74
C PHE A 508 -3.37 -5.99 -21.63
N ASP A 509 -2.57 -7.04 -21.79
CA ASP A 509 -2.83 -8.10 -22.77
C ASP A 509 -4.11 -8.89 -22.46
N GLU A 510 -4.42 -9.11 -21.19
CA GLU A 510 -5.63 -9.81 -20.76
C GLU A 510 -6.88 -9.03 -21.18
N LEU A 511 -6.89 -7.70 -21.03
CA LEU A 511 -7.97 -6.84 -21.52
C LEU A 511 -8.02 -6.83 -23.06
N ALA A 512 -6.87 -6.74 -23.71
CA ALA A 512 -6.80 -6.76 -25.17
C ALA A 512 -7.31 -8.08 -25.77
N SER A 513 -7.22 -9.20 -25.03
CA SER A 513 -7.70 -10.51 -25.47
C SER A 513 -9.23 -10.64 -25.49
N VAL A 514 -9.94 -9.84 -24.68
CA VAL A 514 -11.40 -9.89 -24.54
C VAL A 514 -12.12 -8.74 -25.26
N VAL A 515 -11.38 -7.71 -25.66
CA VAL A 515 -11.91 -6.58 -26.44
C VAL A 515 -11.64 -6.80 -27.93
N PRO A 516 -12.67 -6.84 -28.79
CA PRO A 516 -12.48 -7.02 -30.22
C PRO A 516 -11.85 -5.80 -30.89
N ASP A 517 -10.77 -6.02 -31.65
CA ASP A 517 -10.15 -5.05 -32.56
C ASP A 517 -9.74 -3.72 -31.88
N ALA A 518 -8.66 -3.78 -31.09
CA ALA A 518 -8.14 -2.64 -30.30
C ALA A 518 -7.65 -1.43 -31.14
N GLU A 519 -7.57 -1.56 -32.46
CA GLU A 519 -7.31 -0.39 -33.34
C GLU A 519 -8.62 0.40 -33.59
N LYS A 520 -9.75 -0.33 -33.65
CA LYS A 520 -11.11 0.23 -33.82
C LYS A 520 -11.81 0.54 -32.50
N THR A 521 -11.33 -0.03 -31.41
CA THR A 521 -11.83 0.20 -30.05
C THR A 521 -10.75 0.86 -29.20
N ALA A 522 -11.11 1.87 -28.40
CA ALA A 522 -10.11 2.56 -27.58
C ALA A 522 -9.54 1.58 -26.55
N PRO A 523 -8.21 1.35 -26.46
CA PRO A 523 -7.63 0.22 -25.71
C PRO A 523 -7.67 0.38 -24.18
N PHE A 524 -8.10 1.54 -23.70
CA PHE A 524 -8.04 1.93 -22.29
C PHE A 524 -9.15 1.24 -21.49
N LEU A 525 -8.85 0.73 -20.29
CA LEU A 525 -9.83 0.10 -19.40
C LEU A 525 -11.14 0.89 -19.24
N GLY A 526 -11.04 2.19 -19.05
CA GLY A 526 -12.14 3.12 -18.88
C GLY A 526 -13.00 3.35 -20.12
N ALA A 527 -12.63 2.79 -21.28
CA ALA A 527 -13.49 2.71 -22.46
C ALA A 527 -14.38 1.45 -22.45
N HIS A 528 -14.04 0.45 -21.62
CA HIS A 528 -14.72 -0.84 -21.57
C HIS A 528 -15.51 -1.07 -20.27
N ALA A 529 -15.16 -0.38 -19.19
CA ALA A 529 -15.86 -0.45 -17.92
C ALA A 529 -16.33 0.93 -17.45
N ALA A 530 -17.51 0.97 -16.83
CA ALA A 530 -18.00 2.11 -16.07
C ALA A 530 -17.21 2.18 -14.75
N ILE A 531 -15.98 2.68 -14.84
CA ILE A 531 -15.03 2.73 -13.73
C ILE A 531 -15.14 4.04 -12.96
N SER A 532 -15.21 3.93 -11.64
CA SER A 532 -15.05 5.05 -10.72
C SER A 532 -14.08 4.70 -9.61
N ARG A 533 -13.59 5.72 -8.91
CA ARG A 533 -12.70 5.59 -7.76
C ARG A 533 -13.34 6.21 -6.53
N TRP A 534 -12.91 5.76 -5.37
CA TRP A 534 -13.30 6.33 -4.11
C TRP A 534 -12.10 6.38 -3.16
N PRO A 535 -11.63 7.59 -2.81
CA PRO A 535 -10.45 7.75 -1.98
C PRO A 535 -10.73 7.26 -0.56
N LEU A 536 -9.85 6.42 -0.05
CA LEU A 536 -9.80 6.10 1.38
C LEU A 536 -9.11 7.30 2.07
N SER A 537 -9.71 7.83 3.13
CA SER A 537 -9.21 9.00 3.86
C SER A 537 -9.40 8.81 5.36
N ASP A 538 -8.50 9.41 6.13
CA ASP A 538 -8.36 9.19 7.58
C ASP A 538 -9.01 10.28 8.46
N ASP A 539 -9.82 11.18 7.88
CA ASP A 539 -10.26 12.39 8.57
C ASP A 539 -11.55 12.23 9.43
N GLU A 540 -11.63 12.96 10.55
CA GLU A 540 -12.73 12.94 11.53
C GLU A 540 -14.09 13.51 11.05
N ARG A 541 -14.22 13.86 9.76
CA ARG A 541 -15.41 14.53 9.22
C ARG A 541 -16.61 13.57 9.09
N PRO A 542 -17.86 14.09 9.01
CA PRO A 542 -19.01 13.24 8.74
C PRO A 542 -18.81 12.51 7.42
N ASP A 543 -19.00 11.19 7.46
CA ASP A 543 -18.70 10.26 6.38
C ASP A 543 -19.33 10.70 5.04
N PRO A 544 -18.54 11.14 4.04
CA PRO A 544 -19.05 11.23 2.68
C PRO A 544 -19.43 9.81 2.25
N THR A 545 -20.68 9.60 1.87
CA THR A 545 -21.17 8.28 1.47
C THR A 545 -21.40 8.31 -0.05
N PRO A 546 -20.72 7.46 -0.84
CA PRO A 546 -20.92 7.42 -2.29
C PRO A 546 -22.35 6.97 -2.59
N ALA A 547 -23.21 7.89 -3.00
CA ALA A 547 -24.62 7.62 -3.23
C ALA A 547 -24.84 6.99 -4.62
N PRO A 548 -25.67 5.94 -4.77
CA PRO A 548 -25.99 5.37 -6.08
C PRO A 548 -26.96 6.26 -6.88
N ALA A 549 -27.48 7.32 -6.27
CA ALA A 549 -28.29 8.33 -6.93
C ALA A 549 -28.14 9.69 -6.27
N VAL A 550 -28.24 10.73 -7.08
CA VAL A 550 -28.41 12.12 -6.63
C VAL A 550 -29.72 12.62 -7.21
N VAL A 551 -30.67 12.96 -6.34
CA VAL A 551 -31.90 13.67 -6.73
C VAL A 551 -31.55 15.15 -6.87
N VAL A 552 -31.61 15.66 -8.08
CA VAL A 552 -31.21 17.03 -8.39
C VAL A 552 -32.41 17.96 -8.20
N SER A 553 -32.53 18.49 -6.97
CA SER A 553 -33.53 19.49 -6.57
C SER A 553 -33.12 20.94 -6.83
N GLY A 554 -31.86 21.14 -7.22
CA GLY A 554 -31.27 22.45 -7.46
C GLY A 554 -29.89 22.31 -8.05
N ALA A 555 -29.55 23.20 -8.98
CA ALA A 555 -28.27 23.23 -9.66
C ALA A 555 -27.62 24.62 -9.54
N ALA A 556 -26.29 24.63 -9.48
CA ALA A 556 -25.48 25.84 -9.58
C ALA A 556 -24.48 25.70 -10.72
N VAL A 557 -24.23 26.81 -11.41
CA VAL A 557 -23.22 26.91 -12.46
C VAL A 557 -22.22 27.99 -12.08
N LEU A 558 -20.93 27.64 -12.05
CA LEU A 558 -19.81 28.53 -11.82
C LEU A 558 -19.00 28.67 -13.11
N THR A 559 -18.88 29.89 -13.62
CA THR A 559 -17.98 30.24 -14.71
C THR A 559 -17.41 31.64 -14.50
N ALA A 560 -16.34 31.98 -15.21
CA ALA A 560 -15.69 33.27 -15.08
C ALA A 560 -15.33 33.86 -16.45
N ASP A 561 -15.70 35.13 -16.64
CA ASP A 561 -15.22 35.94 -17.77
C ASP A 561 -13.87 36.56 -17.39
N TYR A 562 -12.79 35.99 -17.93
CA TYR A 562 -11.43 36.46 -17.71
C TYR A 562 -11.04 37.65 -18.61
N THR A 563 -12.00 38.34 -19.22
CA THR A 563 -11.72 39.52 -20.06
C THR A 563 -10.93 40.56 -19.28
N GLY A 564 -9.71 40.85 -19.77
CA GLY A 564 -8.81 41.82 -19.15
C GLY A 564 -8.10 41.32 -17.88
N VAL A 565 -8.20 40.02 -17.55
CA VAL A 565 -7.46 39.40 -16.44
C VAL A 565 -6.06 39.02 -16.93
N PRO A 566 -4.97 39.52 -16.32
CA PRO A 566 -3.61 39.12 -16.69
C PRO A 566 -3.40 37.61 -16.55
N THR A 567 -2.64 37.00 -17.46
CA THR A 567 -2.24 35.57 -17.46
C THR A 567 -3.35 34.56 -17.78
N PHE A 568 -4.63 34.93 -17.68
CA PHE A 568 -5.76 34.04 -17.91
C PHE A 568 -6.55 34.47 -19.16
N PRO A 569 -6.41 33.76 -20.30
CA PRO A 569 -7.18 34.07 -21.49
C PRO A 569 -8.68 33.80 -21.29
N VAL A 570 -9.52 34.40 -22.13
CA VAL A 570 -10.96 34.10 -22.11
C VAL A 570 -11.19 32.65 -22.58
N LEU A 571 -12.05 31.93 -21.84
CA LEU A 571 -12.54 30.60 -22.17
C LEU A 571 -13.91 30.72 -22.82
N GLU A 572 -13.94 31.00 -24.13
CA GLU A 572 -15.20 31.26 -24.85
C GLU A 572 -16.14 30.04 -24.82
N SER A 573 -15.59 28.82 -24.90
CA SER A 573 -16.41 27.61 -24.88
C SER A 573 -16.92 27.31 -23.49
N ALA A 574 -16.14 27.56 -22.43
CA ALA A 574 -16.61 27.45 -21.05
C ALA A 574 -17.77 28.41 -20.73
N LEU A 575 -17.74 29.65 -21.24
CA LEU A 575 -18.87 30.60 -21.08
C LEU A 575 -20.14 30.08 -21.78
N ALA A 576 -20.00 29.56 -23.00
CA ALA A 576 -21.12 28.98 -23.75
C ALA A 576 -21.65 27.70 -23.07
N GLU A 577 -20.75 26.81 -22.65
CA GLU A 577 -21.06 25.58 -21.91
C GLU A 577 -21.84 25.88 -20.64
N ALA A 578 -21.37 26.81 -19.81
CA ALA A 578 -22.05 27.22 -18.59
C ALA A 578 -23.48 27.74 -18.86
N ALA A 579 -23.66 28.54 -19.91
CA ALA A 579 -24.96 29.05 -20.30
C ALA A 579 -25.92 27.93 -20.75
N GLU A 580 -25.42 26.96 -21.52
CA GLU A 580 -26.16 25.79 -21.98
C GLU A 580 -26.54 24.86 -20.81
N VAL A 581 -25.56 24.49 -19.96
CA VAL A 581 -25.77 23.63 -18.79
C VAL A 581 -26.75 24.28 -17.82
N SER A 582 -26.68 25.60 -17.63
CA SER A 582 -27.64 26.33 -16.81
C SER A 582 -29.08 26.10 -17.26
N GLY A 583 -29.32 26.02 -18.57
CA GLY A 583 -30.64 25.78 -19.17
C GLY A 583 -31.13 24.33 -19.13
N LEU A 584 -30.34 23.36 -18.67
CA LEU A 584 -30.73 21.95 -18.59
C LEU A 584 -31.62 21.63 -17.38
N PHE A 585 -31.72 22.55 -16.43
CA PHE A 585 -32.38 22.34 -15.14
C PHE A 585 -33.64 23.18 -15.03
N GLU A 586 -34.64 22.64 -14.34
CA GLU A 586 -35.87 23.34 -13.97
C GLU A 586 -36.03 23.27 -12.43
N PRO A 587 -36.02 24.41 -11.72
CA PRO A 587 -35.70 25.76 -12.20
C PRO A 587 -34.27 25.86 -12.74
N ARG A 588 -34.03 26.88 -13.59
CA ARG A 588 -32.72 27.14 -14.19
C ARG A 588 -31.63 27.19 -13.12
N ALA A 589 -30.44 26.63 -13.42
CA ALA A 589 -29.35 26.62 -12.46
C ALA A 589 -28.94 28.04 -12.04
N VAL A 590 -28.62 28.21 -10.77
CA VAL A 590 -28.17 29.50 -10.22
C VAL A 590 -26.75 29.78 -10.71
N GLU A 591 -26.57 30.91 -11.38
CA GLU A 591 -25.24 31.39 -11.76
C GLU A 591 -24.51 31.94 -10.52
N VAL A 592 -23.38 31.32 -10.19
CA VAL A 592 -22.55 31.69 -9.04
C VAL A 592 -21.52 32.70 -9.49
N VAL A 593 -21.48 33.85 -8.82
CA VAL A 593 -20.46 34.87 -9.04
C VAL A 593 -19.09 34.26 -8.75
N PRO A 594 -18.10 34.35 -9.66
CA PRO A 594 -16.80 33.70 -9.51
C PRO A 594 -15.88 34.47 -8.58
N GLU A 595 -16.37 34.91 -7.42
CA GLU A 595 -15.59 35.55 -6.36
C GLU A 595 -15.49 34.60 -5.16
N LEU A 596 -14.38 34.67 -4.41
CA LEU A 596 -14.10 33.73 -3.32
C LEU A 596 -15.28 33.58 -2.34
N ALA A 597 -15.88 34.69 -1.92
CA ALA A 597 -16.97 34.67 -0.94
C ALA A 597 -18.20 33.89 -1.44
N SER A 598 -18.59 34.11 -2.71
CA SER A 598 -19.73 33.44 -3.34
C SER A 598 -19.47 31.95 -3.57
N VAL A 599 -18.26 31.58 -3.98
CA VAL A 599 -17.90 30.19 -4.19
C VAL A 599 -17.78 29.42 -2.86
N ILE A 600 -17.25 30.05 -1.82
CA ILE A 600 -17.25 29.48 -0.46
C ILE A 600 -18.68 29.34 0.08
N ALA A 601 -19.58 30.28 -0.22
CA ALA A 601 -20.99 30.15 0.14
C ALA A 601 -21.64 28.95 -0.56
N LEU A 602 -21.38 28.76 -1.87
CA LEU A 602 -21.84 27.59 -2.63
C LEU A 602 -21.38 26.29 -1.96
N PHE A 603 -20.10 26.20 -1.60
CA PHE A 603 -19.55 25.01 -0.92
C PHE A 603 -19.97 24.86 0.55
N LYS A 604 -20.72 25.82 1.08
CA LYS A 604 -21.45 25.73 2.37
C LYS A 604 -22.95 25.47 2.17
N GLY A 605 -23.39 25.23 0.93
CA GLY A 605 -24.78 24.92 0.59
C GLY A 605 -25.65 26.14 0.29
N ASP A 606 -25.07 27.31 -0.02
CA ASP A 606 -25.81 28.52 -0.41
C ASP A 606 -25.35 29.04 -1.78
N PRO A 607 -26.18 28.91 -2.85
CA PRO A 607 -27.55 28.40 -2.84
C PRO A 607 -27.61 26.87 -2.63
N PRO A 608 -28.72 26.34 -2.08
CA PRO A 608 -28.93 24.90 -1.98
C PRO A 608 -28.85 24.25 -3.36
N SER A 609 -27.83 23.41 -3.55
CA SER A 609 -27.53 22.78 -4.84
C SER A 609 -27.20 21.32 -4.61
N LYS A 610 -27.88 20.42 -5.34
CA LYS A 610 -27.53 18.99 -5.44
C LYS A 610 -26.71 18.69 -6.69
N LEU A 611 -26.53 19.67 -7.56
CA LEU A 611 -25.63 19.62 -8.69
C LEU A 611 -24.83 20.91 -8.80
N VAL A 612 -23.52 20.80 -8.95
CA VAL A 612 -22.62 21.94 -9.20
C VAL A 612 -21.85 21.68 -10.48
N HIS A 613 -21.98 22.56 -11.45
CA HIS A 613 -21.17 22.55 -12.65
C HIS A 613 -20.21 23.74 -12.61
N ALA A 614 -18.92 23.50 -12.79
CA ALA A 614 -17.91 24.54 -12.77
C ALA A 614 -17.03 24.46 -14.03
N ALA A 615 -16.99 25.55 -14.81
CA ALA A 615 -16.19 25.69 -16.01
C ALA A 615 -15.31 26.94 -15.90
N VAL A 616 -14.07 26.77 -15.44
CA VAL A 616 -13.14 27.84 -15.03
C VAL A 616 -11.68 27.44 -15.31
N HIS A 617 -10.73 28.37 -15.22
CA HIS A 617 -9.32 28.00 -15.20
C HIS A 617 -8.96 27.20 -13.94
N GLY A 618 -7.99 26.31 -14.10
CA GLY A 618 -7.35 25.56 -13.02
C GLY A 618 -5.84 25.74 -13.10
N LYS A 619 -5.14 25.81 -11.96
CA LYS A 619 -3.67 25.88 -11.89
C LYS A 619 -3.14 25.09 -10.71
N PHE A 620 -1.90 24.63 -10.87
CA PHE A 620 -1.11 24.02 -9.80
C PHE A 620 0.32 24.55 -9.85
N ASP A 621 0.95 24.71 -8.67
CA ASP A 621 2.39 24.95 -8.51
C ASP A 621 3.02 23.95 -7.51
N ASN A 622 4.31 23.64 -7.71
CA ASN A 622 5.06 22.70 -6.86
C ASN A 622 5.38 23.28 -5.46
N GLU A 623 5.24 24.59 -5.28
CA GLU A 623 5.45 25.26 -3.98
C GLU A 623 4.21 25.24 -3.07
N GLY A 624 3.06 24.72 -3.55
CA GLY A 624 1.85 24.57 -2.74
C GLY A 624 1.00 25.82 -2.58
N ASN A 625 1.42 26.95 -3.16
CA ASN A 625 0.81 28.26 -2.92
C ASN A 625 -0.30 28.62 -3.95
N GLN A 626 -0.35 27.95 -5.11
CA GLN A 626 -1.30 28.22 -6.21
C GLN A 626 -1.88 26.91 -6.79
N GLN A 627 -2.49 26.10 -5.94
CA GLN A 627 -3.17 24.85 -6.33
C GLN A 627 -4.68 25.02 -6.23
N GLY A 628 -5.41 24.90 -7.35
CA GLY A 628 -6.88 24.89 -7.36
C GLY A 628 -7.51 25.63 -8.54
N ILE A 629 -8.75 26.10 -8.37
CA ILE A 629 -9.48 26.82 -9.43
C ILE A 629 -9.25 28.32 -9.36
N VAL A 630 -9.29 28.98 -10.51
CA VAL A 630 -9.04 30.42 -10.64
C VAL A 630 -10.36 31.17 -10.62
N LEU A 631 -10.55 31.96 -9.59
CA LEU A 631 -11.65 32.89 -9.40
C LEU A 631 -11.23 34.31 -9.81
N LEU A 632 -12.18 35.24 -9.76
CA LEU A 632 -11.97 36.66 -9.96
C LEU A 632 -11.86 37.40 -8.63
N GLU A 633 -10.97 38.38 -8.58
CA GLU A 633 -10.82 39.34 -7.50
C GLU A 633 -10.61 40.75 -8.09
N LYS A 634 -11.06 41.78 -7.38
CA LYS A 634 -10.83 43.17 -7.80
C LYS A 634 -9.44 43.64 -7.36
N SER A 635 -8.65 44.11 -8.32
CA SER A 635 -7.34 44.70 -8.03
C SER A 635 -7.47 46.05 -7.31
N PRO A 636 -6.57 46.38 -6.36
CA PRO A 636 -6.48 47.73 -5.78
C PRO A 636 -6.27 48.85 -6.81
N ALA A 637 -5.67 48.52 -7.96
CA ALA A 637 -5.45 49.45 -9.07
C ALA A 637 -6.66 49.59 -10.02
N GLY A 638 -7.76 48.86 -9.77
CA GLY A 638 -8.88 48.70 -10.68
C GLY A 638 -8.69 47.53 -11.66
N GLY A 639 -9.80 46.98 -12.17
CA GLY A 639 -9.80 45.77 -13.01
C GLY A 639 -9.88 44.46 -12.23
N ALA A 640 -10.10 43.35 -12.95
CA ALA A 640 -10.16 42.00 -12.37
C ALA A 640 -8.79 41.31 -12.46
N VAL A 641 -8.43 40.57 -11.41
CA VAL A 641 -7.25 39.71 -11.33
C VAL A 641 -7.67 38.29 -10.97
N GLY A 642 -6.86 37.31 -11.34
CA GLY A 642 -7.08 35.92 -10.95
C GLY A 642 -6.73 35.68 -9.48
N ARG A 643 -7.60 34.95 -8.77
CA ARG A 643 -7.37 34.49 -7.39
C ARG A 643 -7.57 32.99 -7.30
N TYR A 644 -6.65 32.27 -6.68
CA TYR A 644 -6.79 30.83 -6.51
C TYR A 644 -7.69 30.50 -5.31
N LEU A 645 -8.63 29.58 -5.54
CA LEU A 645 -9.32 28.85 -4.49
C LEU A 645 -8.61 27.52 -4.29
N THR A 646 -7.95 27.36 -3.14
CA THR A 646 -7.13 26.16 -2.88
C THR A 646 -7.89 25.06 -2.14
N PRO A 647 -7.45 23.79 -2.22
CA PRO A 647 -7.99 22.69 -1.41
C PRO A 647 -8.08 23.05 0.07
N THR A 648 -7.02 23.64 0.64
CA THR A 648 -6.97 24.06 2.06
C THR A 648 -8.03 25.10 2.41
N MET A 649 -8.42 25.98 1.47
CA MET A 649 -9.54 26.91 1.70
C MET A 649 -10.88 26.19 1.76
N LEU A 650 -11.05 25.09 1.00
CA LEU A 650 -12.25 24.27 1.00
C LEU A 650 -12.32 23.29 2.16
N GLU A 651 -11.21 22.95 2.79
CA GLU A 651 -11.19 22.07 3.95
C GLU A 651 -12.14 22.56 5.06
N ASN A 652 -12.39 23.86 5.23
CA ASN A 652 -13.37 24.32 6.23
C ASN A 652 -14.84 24.22 5.78
N GLY A 653 -15.10 23.68 4.59
CA GLY A 653 -16.43 23.53 3.99
C GLY A 653 -17.15 22.25 4.42
N ARG A 654 -18.47 22.23 4.15
CA ARG A 654 -19.32 21.05 4.28
C ARG A 654 -20.40 21.10 3.21
N LEU A 655 -20.27 20.20 2.24
CA LEU A 655 -21.23 19.95 1.19
C LEU A 655 -22.29 18.97 1.67
N ASP A 656 -23.52 19.16 1.20
CA ASP A 656 -24.65 18.28 1.47
C ASP A 656 -24.91 17.35 0.27
N GLY A 657 -23.94 16.50 -0.05
CA GLY A 657 -24.08 15.45 -1.06
C GLY A 657 -24.38 15.89 -2.51
N PRO A 658 -23.87 17.03 -3.04
CA PRO A 658 -24.06 17.34 -4.45
C PRO A 658 -23.21 16.42 -5.35
N PHE A 659 -23.68 16.23 -6.57
CA PHE A 659 -22.82 15.86 -7.70
C PHE A 659 -22.06 17.10 -8.18
N VAL A 660 -20.75 16.99 -8.38
CA VAL A 660 -19.90 18.08 -8.90
C VAL A 660 -19.30 17.68 -10.24
N PHE A 661 -19.51 18.49 -11.26
CA PHE A 661 -18.84 18.39 -12.56
C PHE A 661 -17.88 19.56 -12.72
N LEU A 662 -16.59 19.27 -12.88
CA LEU A 662 -15.52 20.25 -12.92
C LEU A 662 -14.80 20.21 -14.27
N ASN A 663 -15.06 21.19 -15.12
CA ASN A 663 -14.23 21.55 -16.27
C ASN A 663 -13.24 22.64 -15.85
N ALA A 664 -12.15 22.23 -15.21
CA ALA A 664 -11.11 23.18 -14.83
C ALA A 664 -9.74 22.57 -15.00
N CYS A 665 -9.01 22.94 -16.07
CA CYS A 665 -7.56 22.77 -16.25
C CYS A 665 -7.14 23.45 -17.57
N GLN A 666 -6.63 24.68 -17.50
CA GLN A 666 -5.90 25.31 -18.61
C GLN A 666 -4.92 26.30 -18.01
N VAL A 667 -3.62 26.09 -18.20
CA VAL A 667 -2.63 27.16 -18.06
C VAL A 667 -1.84 27.24 -19.35
N GLY A 668 -1.97 28.38 -20.01
CA GLY A 668 -1.02 28.82 -21.02
C GLY A 668 0.22 29.40 -20.36
N SER A 669 1.36 29.28 -21.05
CA SER A 669 2.71 29.76 -20.74
C SER A 669 3.53 28.95 -19.71
N ASP A 670 4.55 28.29 -20.28
CA ASP A 670 5.92 28.02 -19.82
C ASP A 670 6.20 27.44 -18.42
N GLU A 671 6.87 26.27 -18.48
CA GLU A 671 7.92 25.77 -17.57
C GLU A 671 7.58 25.22 -16.18
N GLN A 672 6.32 24.99 -15.79
CA GLN A 672 6.06 24.34 -14.50
C GLN A 672 5.21 23.08 -14.60
N VAL A 673 5.87 21.98 -14.22
CA VAL A 673 5.38 20.62 -14.18
C VAL A 673 4.54 20.40 -12.94
N LEU A 674 3.34 19.84 -13.17
CA LEU A 674 2.21 19.73 -12.26
C LEU A 674 2.35 18.58 -11.26
N GLY A 675 1.99 18.84 -10.00
CA GLY A 675 1.50 17.89 -9.01
C GLY A 675 -0.05 17.89 -8.90
N ASN A 676 -0.53 17.22 -7.86
CA ASN A 676 -1.81 16.51 -7.71
C ASN A 676 -3.13 17.32 -7.86
N TYR A 677 -3.85 17.19 -9.00
CA TYR A 677 -5.25 17.65 -9.16
C TYR A 677 -6.27 16.68 -8.54
N GLY A 678 -5.85 15.44 -8.26
CA GLY A 678 -6.53 14.56 -7.32
C GLY A 678 -6.73 15.26 -5.97
N GLY A 679 -5.86 16.19 -5.55
CA GLY A 679 -6.04 16.98 -4.32
C GLY A 679 -7.33 17.81 -4.27
N PHE A 680 -7.74 18.50 -5.35
CA PHE A 680 -8.96 19.33 -5.34
C PHE A 680 -10.23 18.49 -5.45
N ALA A 681 -10.26 17.52 -6.37
CA ALA A 681 -11.41 16.62 -6.54
C ALA A 681 -11.63 15.73 -5.32
N THR A 682 -10.56 15.18 -4.73
CA THR A 682 -10.65 14.43 -3.46
C THR A 682 -11.08 15.35 -2.32
N THR A 683 -10.63 16.62 -2.27
CA THR A 683 -11.10 17.57 -1.25
C THR A 683 -12.60 17.82 -1.34
N LEU A 684 -13.17 17.93 -2.55
CA LEU A 684 -14.62 18.04 -2.73
C LEU A 684 -15.37 16.82 -2.18
N VAL A 685 -14.87 15.61 -2.43
CA VAL A 685 -15.41 14.38 -1.80
C VAL A 685 -15.25 14.44 -0.29
N LYS A 686 -14.07 14.79 0.23
CA LYS A 686 -13.78 14.92 1.68
C LYS A 686 -14.70 15.90 2.40
N VAL A 687 -15.12 16.97 1.73
CA VAL A 687 -16.05 17.96 2.33
C VAL A 687 -17.52 17.57 2.14
N GLY A 688 -17.84 16.47 1.44
CA GLY A 688 -19.20 15.92 1.38
C GLY A 688 -19.86 15.90 0.00
N ALA A 689 -19.12 16.02 -1.12
CA ALA A 689 -19.68 15.74 -2.44
C ALA A 689 -20.06 14.26 -2.57
N ALA A 690 -21.21 13.96 -3.18
CA ALA A 690 -21.65 12.59 -3.44
C ALA A 690 -20.84 11.95 -4.58
N ALA A 691 -20.43 12.76 -5.56
CA ALA A 691 -19.49 12.38 -6.60
C ALA A 691 -18.89 13.61 -7.27
N VAL A 692 -17.73 13.41 -7.91
CA VAL A 692 -17.00 14.43 -8.67
C VAL A 692 -16.57 13.84 -10.02
N VAL A 693 -16.83 14.56 -11.11
CA VAL A 693 -16.23 14.32 -12.42
C VAL A 693 -15.27 15.46 -12.70
N ALA A 694 -14.00 15.16 -12.96
CA ALA A 694 -12.97 16.17 -13.18
C ALA A 694 -11.86 15.63 -14.09
N PRO A 695 -11.20 16.47 -14.91
CA PRO A 695 -10.03 16.06 -15.66
C PRO A 695 -8.80 15.89 -14.76
N LEU A 696 -7.95 14.93 -15.11
CA LEU A 696 -6.66 14.64 -14.47
C LEU A 696 -5.53 15.57 -14.95
N TRP A 697 -5.70 16.21 -16.12
CA TRP A 697 -4.70 17.08 -16.75
C TRP A 697 -5.36 18.20 -17.56
N ASN A 698 -4.55 19.02 -18.24
CA ASN A 698 -5.00 20.13 -19.06
C ASN A 698 -5.89 19.71 -20.23
N VAL A 699 -7.06 20.34 -20.32
CA VAL A 699 -8.08 20.04 -21.33
C VAL A 699 -8.22 21.19 -22.32
N ARG A 700 -8.57 20.88 -23.56
CA ARG A 700 -8.89 21.91 -24.56
C ARG A 700 -10.30 22.43 -24.30
N ASP A 701 -10.44 23.74 -24.08
CA ASP A 701 -11.71 24.44 -23.84
C ASP A 701 -12.87 23.95 -24.74
N THR A 702 -12.66 23.92 -26.06
CA THR A 702 -13.67 23.48 -27.03
C THR A 702 -14.09 22.01 -26.86
N VAL A 703 -13.15 21.11 -26.53
CA VAL A 703 -13.44 19.68 -26.35
C VAL A 703 -14.02 19.42 -24.97
N ALA A 704 -13.59 20.15 -23.94
CA ALA A 704 -14.16 20.09 -22.60
C ALA A 704 -15.64 20.49 -22.60
N ALA A 705 -15.98 21.58 -23.31
CA ALA A 705 -17.37 21.99 -23.51
C ALA A 705 -18.21 20.92 -24.23
N GLU A 706 -17.68 20.33 -25.31
CA GLU A 706 -18.36 19.23 -26.00
C GLU A 706 -18.50 17.98 -25.13
N PHE A 707 -17.48 17.67 -24.32
CA PHE A 707 -17.54 16.57 -23.35
C PHE A 707 -18.67 16.80 -22.35
N ALA A 708 -18.80 18.00 -21.78
CA ALA A 708 -19.88 18.33 -20.85
C ALA A 708 -21.27 18.20 -21.49
N ARG A 709 -21.45 18.70 -22.72
CA ARG A 709 -22.71 18.55 -23.47
C ARG A 709 -23.12 17.08 -23.62
N ARG A 710 -22.20 16.24 -24.11
CA ARG A 710 -22.47 14.81 -24.31
C ARG A 710 -22.65 14.06 -22.99
N PHE A 711 -21.88 14.44 -21.97
CA PHE A 711 -22.03 13.90 -20.63
C PHE A 711 -23.44 14.13 -20.11
N TYR A 712 -23.95 15.37 -20.13
CA TYR A 712 -25.30 15.66 -19.66
C TYR A 712 -26.38 15.06 -20.56
N ALA A 713 -26.17 14.99 -21.88
CA ALA A 713 -27.10 14.30 -22.77
C ALA A 713 -27.29 12.82 -22.36
N ASN A 714 -26.24 12.15 -21.88
CA ASN A 714 -26.26 10.76 -21.46
C ASN A 714 -26.69 10.56 -20.00
N ALA A 715 -26.15 11.37 -19.07
CA ALA A 715 -26.34 11.21 -17.62
C ALA A 715 -27.59 11.92 -17.08
N TRP A 716 -28.07 12.96 -17.76
CA TRP A 716 -29.24 13.77 -17.36
C TRP A 716 -30.40 13.70 -18.37
N GLY A 717 -30.11 13.54 -19.67
CA GLY A 717 -31.06 13.71 -20.77
C GLY A 717 -32.38 12.94 -20.69
N THR A 718 -33.42 13.54 -21.28
CA THR A 718 -34.81 13.05 -21.31
C THR A 718 -35.02 12.02 -22.42
N ALA A 719 -34.73 10.75 -22.12
CA ALA A 719 -35.27 9.57 -22.81
C ALA A 719 -35.32 9.62 -24.36
N THR A 720 -34.19 9.35 -25.02
CA THR A 720 -34.21 8.63 -26.30
C THR A 720 -34.09 7.14 -26.01
N SER A 721 -35.24 6.46 -25.92
CA SER A 721 -35.38 4.99 -25.98
C SER A 721 -34.37 4.18 -25.16
N GLY A 722 -34.18 4.51 -23.88
CA GLY A 722 -33.23 3.79 -23.01
C GLY A 722 -33.08 4.29 -21.57
N GLY A 723 -33.51 5.53 -21.27
CA GLY A 723 -33.28 6.16 -19.96
C GLY A 723 -31.87 6.74 -19.85
N ASN A 724 -31.60 7.52 -18.79
CA ASN A 724 -30.25 8.02 -18.51
C ASN A 724 -29.35 6.90 -17.99
N VAL A 725 -28.05 7.02 -18.29
CA VAL A 725 -27.03 6.10 -17.80
C VAL A 725 -26.39 6.61 -16.51
N SER A 726 -25.59 5.77 -15.85
CA SER A 726 -24.80 6.23 -14.71
C SER A 726 -23.74 7.26 -15.14
N VAL A 727 -23.28 8.06 -14.20
CA VAL A 727 -22.19 9.04 -14.41
C VAL A 727 -20.94 8.34 -14.98
N ALA A 728 -20.52 7.21 -14.41
CA ALA A 728 -19.34 6.49 -14.90
C ALA A 728 -19.55 5.88 -16.29
N GLU A 729 -20.76 5.42 -16.62
CA GLU A 729 -21.08 4.92 -17.96
C GLU A 729 -21.08 6.06 -19.00
N ALA A 730 -21.60 7.24 -18.64
CA ALA A 730 -21.54 8.41 -19.53
C ALA A 730 -20.09 8.81 -19.85
N VAL A 731 -19.21 8.77 -18.85
CA VAL A 731 -17.77 9.03 -19.03
C VAL A 731 -17.11 7.91 -19.86
N ARG A 732 -17.45 6.64 -19.63
CA ARG A 732 -16.94 5.51 -20.42
C ARG A 732 -17.28 5.65 -21.91
N GLN A 733 -18.53 6.00 -22.24
CA GLN A 733 -18.96 6.23 -23.62
C GLN A 733 -18.14 7.31 -24.32
N LEU A 734 -17.74 8.36 -23.59
CA LEU A 734 -16.90 9.44 -24.13
C LEU A 734 -15.45 9.00 -24.30
N ARG A 735 -14.90 8.26 -23.34
CA ARG A 735 -13.55 7.67 -23.43
C ARG A 735 -13.42 6.73 -24.63
N ALA A 736 -14.48 5.98 -24.95
CA ALA A 736 -14.52 5.07 -26.09
C ALA A 736 -14.40 5.75 -27.47
N LEU A 737 -14.57 7.08 -27.54
CA LEU A 737 -14.39 7.84 -28.79
C LEU A 737 -12.91 8.03 -29.16
N TYR A 738 -11.99 7.86 -28.21
CA TYR A 738 -10.56 8.09 -28.43
C TYR A 738 -9.84 6.86 -29.00
N THR A 739 -10.18 6.50 -30.24
CA THR A 739 -9.61 5.36 -30.96
C THR A 739 -8.46 5.79 -31.88
N GLN A 740 -7.58 4.85 -32.22
CA GLN A 740 -6.50 5.11 -33.17
C GLN A 740 -7.08 5.52 -34.54
N ASP A 741 -8.12 4.82 -35.00
CA ASP A 741 -8.80 5.10 -36.28
C ASP A 741 -9.39 6.51 -36.33
N ALA A 742 -10.06 6.97 -35.26
CA ALA A 742 -10.64 8.31 -35.22
C ALA A 742 -9.54 9.38 -35.26
N VAL A 743 -8.47 9.16 -34.51
CA VAL A 743 -7.29 10.04 -34.48
C VAL A 743 -6.59 10.08 -35.86
N SER A 744 -6.33 8.93 -36.48
CA SER A 744 -5.72 8.82 -37.80
C SER A 744 -6.62 9.36 -38.93
N GLY A 745 -7.94 9.24 -38.77
CA GLY A 745 -8.94 9.78 -39.68
C GLY A 745 -9.12 11.30 -39.58
N GLY A 746 -8.47 11.96 -38.61
CA GLY A 746 -8.55 13.41 -38.42
C GLY A 746 -9.83 13.87 -37.73
N ASP A 747 -10.50 13.00 -36.97
CA ASP A 747 -11.63 13.39 -36.13
C ASP A 747 -11.15 14.35 -35.03
N GLN A 748 -11.59 15.59 -35.10
CA GLN A 748 -11.20 16.63 -34.12
C GLN A 748 -11.80 16.39 -32.73
N THR A 749 -12.79 15.51 -32.61
CA THR A 749 -13.39 15.10 -31.34
C THR A 749 -12.63 13.95 -30.67
N ALA A 750 -11.80 13.22 -31.42
CA ALA A 750 -10.87 12.22 -30.91
C ALA A 750 -9.62 12.90 -30.33
N ASP A 751 -9.81 13.56 -29.19
CA ASP A 751 -8.77 14.30 -28.49
C ASP A 751 -8.49 13.70 -27.10
N PRO A 752 -7.22 13.68 -26.63
CA PRO A 752 -6.87 13.21 -25.29
C PRO A 752 -7.67 13.84 -24.13
N THR A 753 -8.26 15.01 -24.34
CA THR A 753 -9.21 15.62 -23.40
C THR A 753 -10.31 14.64 -22.98
N VAL A 754 -10.85 13.82 -23.89
CA VAL A 754 -12.01 12.95 -23.57
C VAL A 754 -11.67 11.79 -22.62
N ILE A 755 -10.40 11.41 -22.54
CA ILE A 755 -9.92 10.35 -21.62
C ILE A 755 -9.27 10.92 -20.36
N SER A 756 -9.19 12.24 -20.23
CA SER A 756 -8.64 12.90 -19.05
C SER A 756 -9.55 12.85 -17.83
N TYR A 757 -10.86 12.69 -18.03
CA TYR A 757 -11.85 12.78 -16.96
C TYR A 757 -11.82 11.54 -16.08
N GLN A 758 -11.68 11.73 -14.76
CA GLN A 758 -11.89 10.71 -13.73
C GLN A 758 -13.26 10.88 -13.07
N VAL A 759 -13.76 9.80 -12.48
CA VAL A 759 -15.03 9.77 -11.73
C VAL A 759 -14.74 9.36 -10.30
N LEU A 760 -14.94 10.26 -9.34
CA LEU A 760 -14.96 9.95 -7.92
C LEU A 760 -16.42 9.73 -7.50
N GLY A 761 -16.79 8.54 -7.06
CA GLY A 761 -18.20 8.25 -6.73
C GLY A 761 -18.58 6.78 -6.86
N HIS A 762 -19.86 6.49 -6.67
CA HIS A 762 -20.43 5.19 -6.97
C HIS A 762 -20.45 4.96 -8.50
N PRO A 763 -19.96 3.83 -9.06
CA PRO A 763 -19.86 3.65 -10.52
C PRO A 763 -21.24 3.60 -11.21
N ARG A 764 -22.25 3.17 -10.46
CA ARG A 764 -23.66 3.19 -10.89
C ARG A 764 -24.46 4.44 -10.50
N LEU A 765 -23.80 5.51 -10.02
CA LEU A 765 -24.49 6.75 -9.63
C LEU A 765 -25.32 7.30 -10.78
N ARG A 766 -26.62 7.52 -10.55
CA ARG A 766 -27.53 8.19 -11.49
C ARG A 766 -27.94 9.59 -11.02
N LEU A 767 -28.06 10.52 -11.97
CA LEU A 767 -28.63 11.85 -11.71
C LEU A 767 -30.12 11.79 -12.01
N ASN A 768 -30.95 11.97 -10.99
CA ASN A 768 -32.40 11.85 -11.13
C ASN A 768 -33.06 13.22 -11.01
N HIS A 769 -34.12 13.44 -11.79
CA HIS A 769 -34.99 14.59 -11.61
C HIS A 769 -35.68 14.53 -10.23
N GLU A 770 -35.85 15.68 -9.58
CA GLU A 770 -36.82 15.82 -8.48
C GLU A 770 -38.23 15.72 -9.08
N ASN A 771 -39.05 14.79 -8.57
CA ASN A 771 -40.40 14.53 -9.07
C ASN A 771 -41.42 15.58 -8.64
#